data_AF-A0A1W2FY98-F1
#
_entry.id   AF-A0A1W2FY98-F1
#
_cell.length_a   1.000
_cell.length_b   1.000
_cell.length_c   1.000
_cell.angle_alpha   90.00
_cell.angle_beta   90.00
_cell.angle_gamma   90.00
#
_symmetry.space_group_name_H-M   'P 1'
#
loop_
_entity.id
_entity.type
_entity.pdbx_description
1 polymer ?
#
loop_
_entity_poly.entity_id
_entity_poly.type
_entity_poly.pdbx_seq_one_letter_code
_entity_poly.pdbx_strand_id
1 'polypeptide(L)'
;MSAPPRAVAVVGVAFELPQVQDWADMADLLASGRDTVRPLPESRAKVTGVVPGPADREAGWIEDVAGFDHRYFGMSRAEAELTDPRQRRALQLAVAAIGNAGYSPRELRGGRVAVYVAANGGPRTDLYDLLPAVTQDSGPAWVGNLHANAAGRIAYVLDLRGPALAVDTACSSFLVALHEARIKLALGEVDFALVGGFALHLGSPPQRMDDEHGLGVESPTDRCRPFDHLADGAGYGEGGGFVLLKRLKDAQEDGDFIHAVVRGTAVNSDGGRGNGLTAPSPHAQTEVIKAAWRDAETAPATIGYIEAHGTGTRIGDPLEIEGLADAFAGASHPHGCEISSVKANFGHLGAMSGFAGLVSVLTRFRTATFFPTAGFTAPNPLLPLEGTPIRIAQRVSPWESHDTPRRAGISSFGLSGTNAHAVVEQYVTRPWPDTTGARVVVLSAPTPESLREHVSATRRAVDAVGTDLDAVSWVSTTGREHFAYRCGWRVSDTAELMARLDEVTAGEFTVPEPVSVVFAFGSGDADQSDVDALARAYPGFRRVAEQAGKPVGANEVAVLRMVGEYEVLGDLAIHPDLVLGHGIGTATARYARGEAGLRETISAAGALAHAAAPDRQRLTQALAAVSNPLVVDLAPGSALSCALSELLPADRIVRVDQAAGPRQWFDPVLLALFLAGRTPRWEQSDDVPRRRVELPVAPPDQTPCWPGTVAAESIAEGERPVGPADVVLTVVREVLKEPGLTLRDDFLGAGGNSVIGVEVVTRLNDWFGIDLDVLDLFDSADLAALADTVRDQTPAASRPAAVLTAQPAESVEGPLSGQQTAIWAAGQLADDSATYVVPGALLFDEEVDAAALIGRLGRMIDRHPMLRATLADGPDGPVQRILPRLDVPVTTTELDLRDVPADAFNAVLCERLTPLACAPLDPNTAPSVKFTVVQVDAADRRRTALLLSFHHLFFDGWSWRPVFAELSGTAVSPVRAYLDHVREQHSTMDSERGGELRDFWSTYLSGAPAEIDLGFLEREGVDQVDDSITVTVPRPTHQNLVRFAREQRVTLHMVLLSAWVALLWRHSGQRDLPIATPVANRTPADADVIGCFVNTVLTRVRLQPDQPVRALLAEVRARTLAALAHHELPTDALIRAARPAGDGGPISNVMFDYQSGVQPLRRLGTDGPAVQLLDVGPVGAKFPLNFSCIDYDNRLDVRLEYTDAAARDLAAEYLALLDRITDPDADLFQLFGEDTGTASATEPALPDFQF
;
A
#
# COMPACT_ATOMS: atom_id res chain seq x y z
N MET A 1 39.76 3.96 24.79
CA MET A 1 39.26 5.25 24.22
C MET A 1 37.74 5.14 24.12
N SER A 2 37.01 6.22 24.35
CA SER A 2 35.57 6.26 24.05
C SER A 2 35.34 6.15 22.54
N ALA A 3 34.23 5.55 22.13
CA ALA A 3 33.81 5.61 20.73
C ALA A 3 33.42 7.07 20.35
N PRO A 4 33.57 7.49 19.08
CA PRO A 4 33.17 8.82 18.65
C PRO A 4 31.64 8.99 18.83
N PRO A 5 31.12 10.22 19.04
CA PRO A 5 29.70 10.45 19.29
C PRO A 5 28.76 9.94 18.19
N ARG A 6 29.28 9.75 16.97
CA ARG A 6 28.56 9.25 15.78
C ARG A 6 28.75 7.74 15.54
N ALA A 7 29.31 6.99 16.48
CA ALA A 7 29.44 5.54 16.36
C ALA A 7 28.06 4.85 16.39
N VAL A 8 27.83 3.94 15.45
CA VAL A 8 26.61 3.12 15.39
C VAL A 8 26.95 1.64 15.56
N ALA A 9 26.10 0.93 16.28
CA ALA A 9 26.19 -0.50 16.49
C ALA A 9 25.47 -1.25 15.37
N VAL A 10 26.08 -2.31 14.85
CA VAL A 10 25.41 -3.35 14.06
C VAL A 10 24.78 -4.32 15.05
N VAL A 11 23.47 -4.26 15.23
CA VAL A 11 22.74 -5.04 16.25
C VAL A 11 22.05 -6.29 15.70
N GLY A 12 21.79 -6.34 14.40
CA GLY A 12 21.31 -7.54 13.72
C GLY A 12 21.84 -7.63 12.31
N VAL A 13 21.98 -8.86 11.82
CA VAL A 13 22.46 -9.18 10.47
C VAL A 13 21.65 -10.37 9.94
N ALA A 14 21.22 -10.29 8.69
CA ALA A 14 20.78 -11.44 7.91
C ALA A 14 21.35 -11.33 6.51
N PHE A 15 21.80 -12.45 5.94
CA PHE A 15 22.38 -12.51 4.60
C PHE A 15 21.98 -13.79 3.87
N GLU A 16 22.09 -13.75 2.55
CA GLU A 16 22.16 -14.93 1.71
C GLU A 16 23.22 -14.64 0.63
N LEU A 17 24.19 -15.55 0.53
CA LEU A 17 25.31 -15.48 -0.40
C LEU A 17 25.44 -16.81 -1.15
N PRO A 18 26.13 -16.87 -2.29
CA PRO A 18 26.19 -18.08 -3.10
C PRO A 18 26.80 -19.26 -2.32
N GLN A 19 26.00 -20.30 -2.10
CA GLN A 19 26.34 -21.47 -1.27
C GLN A 19 26.69 -21.14 0.21
N VAL A 20 26.16 -20.04 0.75
CA VAL A 20 26.38 -19.60 2.13
C VAL A 20 25.07 -19.06 2.72
N GLN A 21 24.51 -19.77 3.71
CA GLN A 21 23.25 -19.43 4.38
C GLN A 21 23.44 -19.00 5.84
N ASP A 22 24.49 -19.50 6.51
CA ASP A 22 24.82 -19.06 7.87
C ASP A 22 26.31 -18.72 8.09
N TRP A 23 26.65 -18.30 9.31
CA TRP A 23 28.00 -17.87 9.67
C TRP A 23 29.03 -19.02 9.64
N ALA A 24 28.60 -20.27 9.79
CA ALA A 24 29.49 -21.43 9.70
C ALA A 24 29.86 -21.66 8.23
N ASP A 25 28.89 -21.64 7.32
CA ASP A 25 29.13 -21.72 5.87
C ASP A 25 30.13 -20.64 5.41
N MET A 26 29.93 -19.39 5.88
CA MET A 26 30.79 -18.26 5.52
C MET A 26 32.21 -18.43 6.05
N ALA A 27 32.38 -18.90 7.30
CA ALA A 27 33.69 -19.17 7.87
C ALA A 27 34.41 -20.29 7.12
N ASP A 28 33.72 -21.38 6.79
CA ASP A 28 34.26 -22.50 6.03
C ASP A 28 34.61 -22.11 4.58
N LEU A 29 33.78 -21.31 3.91
CA LEU A 29 34.06 -20.78 2.57
C LEU A 29 35.36 -19.96 2.56
N LEU A 30 35.48 -19.01 3.49
CA LEU A 30 36.66 -18.16 3.62
C LEU A 30 37.91 -18.97 4.03
N ALA A 31 37.80 -19.87 5.01
CA ALA A 31 38.92 -20.69 5.49
C ALA A 31 39.46 -21.66 4.43
N SER A 32 38.56 -22.24 3.62
CA SER A 32 38.93 -23.14 2.52
C SER A 32 39.42 -22.39 1.27
N GLY A 33 39.24 -21.07 1.18
CA GLY A 33 39.57 -20.29 -0.01
C GLY A 33 38.78 -20.74 -1.25
N ARG A 34 37.58 -21.32 -1.04
CA ARG A 34 36.74 -21.89 -2.10
C ARG A 34 36.15 -20.78 -2.99
N ASP A 35 36.07 -21.12 -4.28
CA ASP A 35 35.35 -20.40 -5.31
C ASP A 35 34.01 -21.12 -5.59
N THR A 36 32.91 -20.39 -5.58
CA THR A 36 31.54 -20.89 -5.79
C THR A 36 30.96 -20.49 -7.15
N VAL A 37 31.72 -19.75 -7.96
CA VAL A 37 31.28 -19.33 -9.29
C VAL A 37 31.09 -20.57 -10.16
N ARG A 38 29.93 -20.66 -10.81
CA ARG A 38 29.47 -21.85 -11.55
C ARG A 38 28.56 -21.47 -12.73
N PRO A 39 28.27 -22.39 -13.67
CA PRO A 39 27.18 -22.21 -14.63
C PRO A 39 25.83 -21.98 -13.93
N LEU A 40 24.86 -21.41 -14.64
CA LEU A 40 23.51 -21.18 -14.11
C LEU A 40 22.90 -22.50 -13.59
N PRO A 41 22.40 -22.57 -12.34
CA PRO A 41 21.81 -23.80 -11.80
C PRO A 41 20.61 -24.28 -12.61
N GLU A 42 20.54 -25.58 -12.91
CA GLU A 42 19.45 -26.19 -13.68
C GLU A 42 18.08 -25.99 -13.00
N SER A 43 18.06 -26.06 -11.66
CA SER A 43 16.92 -25.73 -10.80
C SER A 43 16.37 -24.32 -11.10
N ARG A 44 17.25 -23.32 -11.16
CA ARG A 44 16.89 -21.93 -11.48
C ARG A 44 16.53 -21.73 -12.96
N ALA A 45 17.27 -22.33 -13.88
CA ALA A 45 16.97 -22.30 -15.31
C ALA A 45 15.53 -22.80 -15.59
N LYS A 46 15.15 -23.90 -14.93
CA LYS A 46 13.80 -24.47 -15.00
C LYS A 46 12.70 -23.57 -14.43
N VAL A 47 12.96 -22.85 -13.33
CA VAL A 47 12.00 -21.91 -12.73
C VAL A 47 11.84 -20.64 -13.57
N THR A 48 12.95 -20.11 -14.08
CA THR A 48 12.98 -18.83 -14.81
C THR A 48 12.65 -18.96 -16.30
N GLY A 49 12.66 -20.17 -16.85
CA GLY A 49 12.48 -20.44 -18.29
C GLY A 49 13.73 -20.12 -19.14
N VAL A 50 14.84 -19.74 -18.51
CA VAL A 50 16.10 -19.41 -19.19
C VAL A 50 16.79 -20.68 -19.67
N VAL A 51 17.13 -20.73 -20.96
CA VAL A 51 17.90 -21.83 -21.56
C VAL A 51 19.37 -21.43 -21.61
N PRO A 52 20.29 -22.11 -20.89
CA PRO A 52 21.69 -21.73 -20.88
C PRO A 52 22.37 -21.87 -22.25
N GLY A 53 23.07 -20.83 -22.67
CA GLY A 53 23.83 -20.75 -23.92
C GLY A 53 25.35 -20.95 -23.74
N PRO A 54 26.10 -21.28 -24.82
CA PRO A 54 27.55 -21.42 -24.76
C PRO A 54 28.31 -20.09 -24.53
N ALA A 55 27.64 -18.96 -24.78
CA ALA A 55 28.16 -17.62 -24.51
C ALA A 55 27.84 -17.13 -23.08
N ASP A 56 27.05 -17.87 -22.31
CA ASP A 56 26.71 -17.48 -20.93
C ASP A 56 27.96 -17.49 -20.04
N ARG A 57 28.07 -16.48 -19.19
CA ARG A 57 29.09 -16.39 -18.16
C ARG A 57 28.73 -17.23 -16.95
N GLU A 58 29.76 -17.76 -16.29
CA GLU A 58 29.59 -18.30 -14.95
C GLU A 58 29.44 -17.16 -13.93
N ALA A 59 28.73 -17.40 -12.83
CA ALA A 59 28.57 -16.42 -11.75
C ALA A 59 28.43 -17.10 -10.39
N GLY A 60 28.58 -16.34 -9.31
CA GLY A 60 28.12 -16.75 -7.98
C GLY A 60 26.59 -16.67 -7.92
N TRP A 61 25.91 -17.73 -8.38
CA TRP A 61 24.45 -17.77 -8.48
C TRP A 61 23.75 -18.10 -7.15
N ILE A 62 22.74 -17.28 -6.80
CA ILE A 62 21.66 -17.67 -5.87
C ILE A 62 20.77 -18.71 -6.57
N GLU A 63 20.33 -19.74 -5.85
CA GLU A 63 19.63 -20.87 -6.47
C GLU A 63 18.10 -20.71 -6.45
N ASP A 64 17.51 -20.39 -5.30
CA ASP A 64 16.09 -20.03 -5.21
C ASP A 64 15.86 -18.52 -5.37
N VAL A 65 15.09 -18.16 -6.39
CA VAL A 65 14.63 -16.79 -6.67
C VAL A 65 13.10 -16.67 -6.68
N ALA A 66 12.38 -17.74 -6.36
CA ALA A 66 10.92 -17.79 -6.41
C ALA A 66 10.28 -17.93 -5.01
N GLY A 67 10.93 -18.59 -4.07
CA GLY A 67 10.42 -18.87 -2.73
C GLY A 67 10.08 -17.62 -1.91
N PHE A 68 8.78 -17.41 -1.65
CA PHE A 68 8.28 -16.28 -0.90
C PHE A 68 7.01 -16.63 -0.12
N ASP A 69 6.92 -16.19 1.13
CA ASP A 69 5.73 -16.33 1.98
C ASP A 69 4.85 -15.09 1.81
N HIS A 70 4.08 -15.07 0.72
CA HIS A 70 3.23 -13.94 0.40
C HIS A 70 2.14 -13.71 1.48
N ARG A 71 1.76 -14.75 2.23
CA ARG A 71 0.70 -14.68 3.26
C ARG A 71 1.18 -13.93 4.50
N TYR A 72 2.37 -14.25 4.98
CA TYR A 72 2.98 -13.56 6.13
C TYR A 72 3.12 -12.04 5.87
N PHE A 73 3.49 -11.66 4.64
CA PHE A 73 3.62 -10.26 4.23
C PHE A 73 2.30 -9.59 3.77
N GLY A 74 1.15 -10.27 3.87
CA GLY A 74 -0.15 -9.71 3.50
C GLY A 74 -0.33 -9.45 2.00
N MET A 75 0.50 -10.04 1.15
CA MET A 75 0.46 -9.89 -0.31
C MET A 75 -0.41 -10.97 -0.95
N SER A 76 -1.10 -10.62 -2.04
CA SER A 76 -1.74 -11.65 -2.87
C SER A 76 -0.68 -12.44 -3.65
N ARG A 77 -0.97 -13.70 -4.01
CA ARG A 77 -0.04 -14.50 -4.80
C ARG A 77 0.26 -13.86 -6.16
N ALA A 78 -0.76 -13.31 -6.84
CA ALA A 78 -0.60 -12.63 -8.12
C ALA A 78 0.30 -11.38 -8.01
N GLU A 79 0.16 -10.59 -6.94
CA GLU A 79 1.06 -9.46 -6.68
C GLU A 79 2.49 -9.94 -6.41
N ALA A 80 2.67 -11.00 -5.61
CA ALA A 80 3.98 -11.57 -5.30
C ALA A 80 4.68 -12.15 -6.54
N GLU A 81 3.94 -12.79 -7.45
CA GLU A 81 4.47 -13.28 -8.73
C GLU A 81 4.97 -12.14 -9.62
N LEU A 82 4.26 -10.99 -9.64
CA LEU A 82 4.65 -9.80 -10.40
C LEU A 82 5.66 -8.88 -9.69
N THR A 83 5.99 -9.15 -8.42
CA THR A 83 6.96 -8.37 -7.63
C THR A 83 8.37 -8.91 -7.84
N ASP A 84 9.32 -8.00 -8.11
CA ASP A 84 10.74 -8.33 -8.33
C ASP A 84 11.29 -9.20 -7.19
N PRO A 85 11.92 -10.36 -7.48
CA PRO A 85 12.59 -11.21 -6.50
C PRO A 85 13.49 -10.45 -5.52
N ARG A 86 14.16 -9.38 -5.96
CA ARG A 86 15.00 -8.52 -5.12
C ARG A 86 14.18 -7.85 -4.02
N GLN A 87 12.98 -7.35 -4.32
CA GLN A 87 12.09 -6.76 -3.29
C GLN A 87 11.58 -7.83 -2.32
N ARG A 88 11.17 -9.00 -2.85
CA ARG A 88 10.65 -10.11 -2.03
C ARG A 88 11.71 -10.66 -1.07
N ARG A 89 12.92 -10.93 -1.57
CA ARG A 89 14.04 -11.42 -0.75
C ARG A 89 14.55 -10.34 0.21
N ALA A 90 14.56 -9.08 -0.21
CA ALA A 90 14.86 -7.96 0.69
C ALA A 90 13.87 -7.86 1.85
N LEU A 91 12.58 -8.08 1.62
CA LEU A 91 11.55 -8.06 2.68
C LEU A 91 11.71 -9.23 3.68
N GLN A 92 12.05 -10.43 3.18
CA GLN A 92 12.41 -11.57 4.04
C GLN A 92 13.67 -11.30 4.88
N LEU A 93 14.74 -10.82 4.25
CA LEU A 93 16.02 -10.54 4.92
C LEU A 93 15.94 -9.34 5.88
N ALA A 94 15.06 -8.38 5.62
CA ALA A 94 14.73 -7.29 6.55
C ALA A 94 14.14 -7.82 7.87
N VAL A 95 13.11 -8.68 7.79
CA VAL A 95 12.51 -9.30 8.97
C VAL A 95 13.49 -10.21 9.68
N ALA A 96 14.29 -10.99 8.95
CA ALA A 96 15.34 -11.83 9.53
C ALA A 96 16.41 -10.99 10.26
N ALA A 97 16.84 -9.84 9.73
CA ALA A 97 17.80 -8.96 10.40
C ALA A 97 17.25 -8.34 11.69
N ILE A 98 15.95 -7.98 11.72
CA ILE A 98 15.25 -7.51 12.92
C ILE A 98 15.17 -8.64 13.97
N GLY A 99 14.76 -9.84 13.56
CA GLY A 99 14.67 -11.02 14.42
C GLY A 99 16.00 -11.49 14.97
N ASN A 100 17.06 -11.46 14.15
CA ASN A 100 18.43 -11.79 14.56
C ASN A 100 19.02 -10.74 15.52
N ALA A 101 18.52 -9.49 15.53
CA ALA A 101 18.82 -8.53 16.59
C ALA A 101 18.09 -8.82 17.93
N GLY A 102 17.23 -9.84 17.95
CA GLY A 102 16.39 -10.19 19.09
C GLY A 102 15.14 -9.32 19.23
N TYR A 103 14.72 -8.61 18.18
CA TYR A 103 13.47 -7.83 18.13
C TYR A 103 12.43 -8.52 17.25
N SER A 104 11.15 -8.31 17.53
CA SER A 104 10.05 -8.62 16.62
C SER A 104 9.74 -7.43 15.70
N PRO A 105 9.21 -7.65 14.48
CA PRO A 105 8.68 -6.55 13.66
C PRO A 105 7.61 -5.72 14.40
N ARG A 106 6.84 -6.38 15.29
CA ARG A 106 5.81 -5.75 16.13
C ARG A 106 6.37 -4.69 17.09
N GLU A 107 7.58 -4.90 17.66
CA GLU A 107 8.23 -3.90 18.53
C GLU A 107 8.64 -2.62 17.78
N LEU A 108 8.82 -2.70 16.45
CA LEU A 108 9.27 -1.57 15.63
C LEU A 108 8.13 -0.84 14.88
N ARG A 109 6.89 -1.37 14.91
CA ARG A 109 5.73 -0.74 14.25
C ARG A 109 5.45 0.66 14.79
N GLY A 110 5.19 1.60 13.89
CA GLY A 110 5.04 3.03 14.19
C GLY A 110 6.37 3.74 14.51
N GLY A 111 7.48 3.02 14.64
CA GLY A 111 8.77 3.54 15.06
C GLY A 111 9.50 4.35 13.98
N ARG A 112 10.40 5.24 14.42
CA ARG A 112 11.29 6.02 13.53
C ARG A 112 12.45 5.14 13.06
N VAL A 113 12.16 4.18 12.19
CA VAL A 113 13.13 3.27 11.59
C VAL A 113 13.37 3.71 10.14
N ALA A 114 14.62 4.10 9.81
CA ALA A 114 14.98 4.35 8.42
C ALA A 114 15.13 3.04 7.65
N VAL A 115 14.80 3.03 6.36
CA VAL A 115 15.02 1.90 5.44
C VAL A 115 15.87 2.38 4.27
N TYR A 116 17.08 1.85 4.16
CA TYR A 116 17.99 2.13 3.05
C TYR A 116 18.25 0.86 2.26
N VAL A 117 17.82 0.84 1.00
CA VAL A 117 18.04 -0.29 0.09
C VAL A 117 19.06 0.08 -0.97
N ALA A 118 20.24 -0.50 -0.86
CA ALA A 118 21.24 -0.51 -1.92
C ALA A 118 20.75 -1.43 -3.05
N ALA A 119 20.56 -0.84 -4.21
CA ALA A 119 20.07 -1.53 -5.39
C ALA A 119 20.83 -1.04 -6.63
N ASN A 120 20.78 -1.87 -7.68
CA ASN A 120 21.14 -1.50 -9.04
C ASN A 120 19.85 -1.58 -9.85
N GLY A 121 19.48 -0.52 -10.56
CA GLY A 121 18.30 -0.57 -11.43
C GLY A 121 17.98 0.75 -12.09
N GLY A 122 17.65 0.69 -13.38
CA GLY A 122 17.01 1.81 -14.05
C GLY A 122 15.57 2.03 -13.54
N PRO A 123 14.78 2.91 -14.19
CA PRO A 123 13.36 3.07 -13.88
C PRO A 123 12.51 1.81 -14.14
N ARG A 124 13.08 0.77 -14.74
CA ARG A 124 12.52 -0.57 -14.92
C ARG A 124 13.57 -1.60 -14.47
N THR A 125 13.09 -2.72 -13.93
CA THR A 125 13.92 -3.84 -13.51
C THR A 125 13.82 -5.00 -14.49
N ASP A 126 14.85 -5.84 -14.52
CA ASP A 126 14.96 -7.00 -15.40
C ASP A 126 13.73 -7.94 -15.36
N LEU A 127 13.03 -8.10 -14.21
CA LEU A 127 11.79 -8.88 -14.18
C LEU A 127 10.70 -8.26 -15.06
N TYR A 128 10.53 -6.94 -14.99
CA TYR A 128 9.52 -6.22 -15.76
C TYR A 128 9.66 -6.50 -17.25
N ASP A 129 10.90 -6.48 -17.76
CA ASP A 129 11.19 -6.73 -19.18
C ASP A 129 10.97 -8.21 -19.59
N LEU A 130 10.93 -9.15 -18.64
CA LEU A 130 10.53 -10.55 -18.87
C LEU A 130 9.01 -10.76 -18.87
N LEU A 131 8.24 -9.86 -18.24
CA LEU A 131 6.78 -9.95 -18.23
C LEU A 131 6.23 -9.81 -19.66
N PRO A 132 5.11 -10.48 -20.00
CA PRO A 132 4.37 -10.16 -21.23
C PRO A 132 4.03 -8.67 -21.31
N ALA A 133 4.03 -8.06 -22.50
CA ALA A 133 3.75 -6.63 -22.65
C ALA A 133 2.41 -6.21 -22.03
N VAL A 134 1.34 -6.99 -22.26
CA VAL A 134 0.04 -6.83 -21.59
C VAL A 134 0.13 -6.81 -20.05
N THR A 135 1.06 -7.58 -19.47
CA THR A 135 1.27 -7.61 -18.02
C THR A 135 2.11 -6.44 -17.53
N GLN A 136 3.06 -5.93 -18.35
CA GLN A 136 3.88 -4.76 -18.03
C GLN A 136 3.03 -3.52 -17.75
N ASP A 137 2.02 -3.27 -18.58
CA ASP A 137 1.16 -2.09 -18.45
C ASP A 137 0.16 -2.17 -17.26
N SER A 138 0.15 -3.28 -16.51
CA SER A 138 -0.65 -3.42 -15.30
C SER A 138 -0.05 -2.68 -14.10
N GLY A 139 -0.91 -2.00 -13.33
CA GLY A 139 -0.50 -1.32 -12.08
C GLY A 139 0.28 -2.20 -11.10
N PRO A 140 -0.12 -3.47 -10.84
CA PRO A 140 0.64 -4.38 -9.99
C PRO A 140 2.05 -4.69 -10.51
N ALA A 141 2.25 -4.85 -11.83
CA ALA A 141 3.59 -5.04 -12.41
C ALA A 141 4.45 -3.78 -12.24
N TRP A 142 3.90 -2.60 -12.48
CA TRP A 142 4.62 -1.34 -12.28
C TRP A 142 5.03 -1.15 -10.80
N VAL A 143 4.10 -1.33 -9.86
CA VAL A 143 4.36 -1.23 -8.41
C VAL A 143 5.32 -2.32 -7.91
N GLY A 144 5.22 -3.54 -8.45
CA GLY A 144 6.09 -4.68 -8.13
C GLY A 144 7.55 -4.52 -8.59
N ASN A 145 7.82 -3.62 -9.54
CA ASN A 145 9.12 -3.46 -10.19
C ASN A 145 9.70 -2.03 -10.09
N LEU A 146 8.94 -1.05 -9.60
CA LEU A 146 9.44 0.31 -9.35
C LEU A 146 10.63 0.28 -8.37
N HIS A 147 11.77 0.83 -8.79
CA HIS A 147 13.02 0.85 -8.00
C HIS A 147 12.85 1.39 -6.57
N ALA A 148 12.10 2.49 -6.40
CA ALA A 148 11.83 3.09 -5.09
C ALA A 148 11.05 2.17 -4.13
N ASN A 149 10.22 1.27 -4.65
CA ASN A 149 9.42 0.36 -3.83
C ASN A 149 10.26 -0.74 -3.17
N ALA A 150 11.52 -0.96 -3.58
CA ALA A 150 12.43 -1.86 -2.87
C ALA A 150 12.62 -1.43 -1.40
N ALA A 151 12.67 -0.13 -1.12
CA ALA A 151 12.64 0.41 0.25
C ALA A 151 11.20 0.68 0.74
N GLY A 152 10.35 1.27 -0.12
CA GLY A 152 8.99 1.66 0.24
C GLY A 152 8.11 0.50 0.71
N ARG A 153 8.22 -0.68 0.09
CA ARG A 153 7.46 -1.89 0.45
C ARG A 153 7.84 -2.42 1.83
N ILE A 154 9.11 -2.37 2.21
CA ILE A 154 9.59 -2.76 3.55
C ILE A 154 9.00 -1.82 4.60
N ALA A 155 9.06 -0.50 4.37
CA ALA A 155 8.50 0.47 5.29
C ALA A 155 6.97 0.35 5.43
N TYR A 156 6.26 0.10 4.31
CA TYR A 156 4.81 -0.10 4.30
C TYR A 156 4.38 -1.36 5.06
N VAL A 157 4.92 -2.54 4.71
CA VAL A 157 4.49 -3.83 5.29
C VAL A 157 4.84 -3.96 6.78
N LEU A 158 5.96 -3.36 7.20
CA LEU A 158 6.42 -3.39 8.60
C LEU A 158 5.98 -2.16 9.42
N ASP A 159 5.18 -1.25 8.85
CA ASP A 159 4.71 0.01 9.45
C ASP A 159 5.84 0.89 10.04
N LEU A 160 6.91 1.10 9.27
CA LEU A 160 8.07 1.88 9.68
C LEU A 160 7.92 3.34 9.23
N ARG A 161 8.15 4.30 10.14
CA ARG A 161 7.86 5.73 9.94
C ARG A 161 9.09 6.61 9.74
N GLY A 162 10.27 6.02 9.52
CA GLY A 162 11.47 6.74 9.09
C GLY A 162 11.58 6.87 7.56
N PRO A 163 12.63 7.53 7.03
CA PRO A 163 12.85 7.65 5.60
C PRO A 163 13.07 6.30 4.93
N ALA A 164 12.42 6.05 3.79
CA ALA A 164 12.60 4.86 2.96
C ALA A 164 13.20 5.25 1.61
N LEU A 165 14.43 4.79 1.32
CA LEU A 165 15.23 5.24 0.17
C LEU A 165 15.91 4.07 -0.55
N ALA A 166 15.76 4.01 -1.87
CA ALA A 166 16.59 3.18 -2.74
C ALA A 166 17.82 3.99 -3.18
N VAL A 167 19.03 3.43 -3.01
CA VAL A 167 20.31 4.09 -3.28
C VAL A 167 21.03 3.33 -4.39
N ASP A 168 21.31 4.02 -5.50
CA ASP A 168 22.13 3.53 -6.60
C ASP A 168 23.33 4.48 -6.82
N THR A 169 24.53 4.01 -6.47
CA THR A 169 25.83 4.58 -6.85
C THR A 169 26.70 3.48 -7.48
N ALA A 170 26.08 2.56 -8.21
CA ALA A 170 26.68 1.31 -8.70
C ALA A 170 27.36 0.52 -7.57
N CYS A 171 28.62 0.11 -7.75
CA CYS A 171 29.31 -0.79 -6.82
C CYS A 171 29.49 -0.26 -5.39
N SER A 172 29.28 1.04 -5.13
CA SER A 172 29.39 1.65 -3.80
C SER A 172 28.06 1.81 -3.05
N SER A 173 26.91 1.47 -3.66
CA SER A 173 25.55 1.74 -3.12
C SER A 173 25.38 1.37 -1.64
N PHE A 174 25.81 0.17 -1.22
CA PHE A 174 25.67 -0.24 0.19
C PHE A 174 26.47 0.63 1.17
N LEU A 175 27.70 1.03 0.84
CA LEU A 175 28.50 1.84 1.76
C LEU A 175 28.02 3.30 1.79
N VAL A 176 27.44 3.81 0.70
CA VAL A 176 26.75 5.11 0.67
C VAL A 176 25.47 5.05 1.52
N ALA A 177 24.64 4.01 1.34
CA ALA A 177 23.46 3.76 2.18
C ALA A 177 23.82 3.65 3.68
N LEU A 178 24.90 2.95 4.01
CA LEU A 178 25.44 2.84 5.37
C LEU A 178 25.94 4.18 5.93
N HIS A 179 26.55 5.03 5.09
CA HIS A 179 26.95 6.39 5.48
C HIS A 179 25.73 7.23 5.86
N GLU A 180 24.74 7.32 4.97
CA GLU A 180 23.50 8.10 5.19
C GLU A 180 22.75 7.64 6.45
N ALA A 181 22.56 6.33 6.61
CA ALA A 181 21.92 5.74 7.78
C ALA A 181 22.65 6.08 9.09
N ARG A 182 23.99 5.99 9.11
CA ARG A 182 24.81 6.38 10.26
C ARG A 182 24.64 7.85 10.61
N ILE A 183 24.63 8.74 9.61
CA ILE A 183 24.44 10.18 9.84
C ILE A 183 23.06 10.45 10.46
N LYS A 184 21.98 9.87 9.94
CA LYS A 184 20.62 10.06 10.51
C LYS A 184 20.48 9.53 11.94
N LEU A 185 21.04 8.35 12.22
CA LEU A 185 21.09 7.80 13.59
C LEU A 185 21.84 8.74 14.55
N ALA A 186 22.99 9.25 14.13
CA ALA A 186 23.82 10.14 14.93
C ALA A 186 23.20 11.54 15.15
N LEU A 187 22.32 11.99 14.25
CA LEU A 187 21.55 13.23 14.40
C LEU A 187 20.27 13.07 15.26
N GLY A 188 19.85 11.84 15.56
CA GLY A 188 18.62 11.60 16.33
C GLY A 188 17.33 11.73 15.52
N GLU A 189 17.42 11.84 14.19
CA GLU A 189 16.26 11.85 13.29
C GLU A 189 15.48 10.53 13.36
N VAL A 190 16.23 9.42 13.49
CA VAL A 190 15.74 8.04 13.57
C VAL A 190 16.37 7.31 14.75
N ASP A 191 15.70 6.28 15.24
CA ASP A 191 16.14 5.47 16.39
C ASP A 191 16.79 4.16 15.96
N PHE A 192 16.35 3.63 14.82
CA PHE A 192 16.94 2.50 14.13
C PHE A 192 17.16 2.85 12.65
N ALA A 193 18.09 2.16 12.00
CA ALA A 193 18.20 2.15 10.55
C ALA A 193 18.43 0.72 10.03
N LEU A 194 17.59 0.30 9.10
CA LEU A 194 17.68 -0.98 8.40
C LEU A 194 18.36 -0.72 7.05
N VAL A 195 19.56 -1.27 6.84
CA VAL A 195 20.41 -0.98 5.67
C VAL A 195 20.79 -2.28 4.98
N GLY A 196 20.54 -2.40 3.69
CA GLY A 196 20.76 -3.66 2.99
C GLY A 196 20.27 -3.65 1.55
N GLY A 197 19.89 -4.81 1.04
CA GLY A 197 19.37 -4.98 -0.31
C GLY A 197 19.60 -6.40 -0.83
N PHE A 198 19.37 -6.61 -2.12
CA PHE A 198 19.60 -7.90 -2.77
C PHE A 198 19.97 -7.72 -4.24
N ALA A 199 21.10 -8.31 -4.67
CA ALA A 199 21.57 -8.28 -6.03
C ALA A 199 21.23 -9.61 -6.73
N LEU A 200 20.54 -9.53 -7.86
CA LEU A 200 20.21 -10.66 -8.74
C LEU A 200 20.36 -10.21 -10.20
N HIS A 201 20.78 -11.12 -11.06
CA HIS A 201 20.70 -11.01 -12.51
C HIS A 201 19.48 -11.82 -12.97
N LEU A 202 18.39 -11.16 -13.36
CA LEU A 202 17.21 -11.84 -13.89
C LEU A 202 17.20 -11.75 -15.42
N GLY A 203 16.63 -12.76 -16.07
CA GLY A 203 16.58 -12.86 -17.53
C GLY A 203 17.80 -13.55 -18.13
N SER A 204 18.21 -13.14 -19.33
CA SER A 204 19.38 -13.70 -20.00
C SER A 204 20.64 -13.59 -19.12
N PRO A 205 21.39 -14.68 -18.89
CA PRO A 205 22.62 -14.62 -18.11
C PRO A 205 23.61 -13.62 -18.73
N PRO A 206 24.49 -12.99 -17.94
CA PRO A 206 25.53 -12.12 -18.47
C PRO A 206 26.29 -12.84 -19.59
N GLN A 207 26.40 -12.22 -20.77
CA GLN A 207 26.99 -12.86 -21.95
C GLN A 207 28.48 -12.53 -22.05
N ARG A 208 29.26 -13.48 -22.58
CA ARG A 208 30.59 -13.23 -23.14
C ARG A 208 30.39 -12.56 -24.50
N MET A 209 30.63 -11.26 -24.56
CA MET A 209 30.64 -10.53 -25.83
C MET A 209 31.97 -10.76 -26.55
N ASP A 210 31.95 -10.72 -27.89
CA ASP A 210 33.18 -10.62 -28.68
C ASP A 210 33.94 -9.34 -28.28
N ASP A 211 35.27 -9.40 -28.25
CA ASP A 211 36.21 -8.45 -27.60
C ASP A 211 36.05 -6.95 -27.99
N GLU A 212 35.23 -6.62 -28.98
CA GLU A 212 35.02 -5.27 -29.50
C GLU A 212 33.87 -4.48 -28.82
N HIS A 213 33.05 -5.09 -27.94
CA HIS A 213 31.76 -4.50 -27.51
C HIS A 213 31.48 -4.44 -25.98
N GLY A 214 32.43 -4.80 -25.10
CA GLY A 214 32.25 -4.75 -23.62
C GLY A 214 32.75 -3.47 -22.93
N LEU A 215 32.54 -3.35 -21.60
CA LEU A 215 33.13 -2.25 -20.81
C LEU A 215 34.65 -2.39 -20.60
N GLY A 216 35.20 -3.59 -20.85
CA GLY A 216 36.64 -3.89 -20.72
C GLY A 216 37.09 -4.12 -19.28
N VAL A 217 36.14 -4.35 -18.37
CA VAL A 217 36.36 -4.61 -16.93
C VAL A 217 35.98 -6.03 -16.53
N GLU A 218 35.28 -6.76 -17.40
CA GLU A 218 34.77 -8.11 -17.21
C GLU A 218 35.88 -9.15 -17.42
N SER A 219 36.00 -10.13 -16.52
CA SER A 219 36.98 -11.22 -16.66
C SER A 219 36.62 -12.12 -17.85
N PRO A 220 37.55 -12.45 -18.76
CA PRO A 220 37.33 -13.48 -19.79
C PRO A 220 37.10 -14.88 -19.21
N THR A 221 37.46 -15.10 -17.94
CA THR A 221 37.32 -16.37 -17.21
C THR A 221 36.23 -16.34 -16.13
N ASP A 222 35.44 -15.27 -16.09
CA ASP A 222 34.34 -15.03 -15.16
C ASP A 222 34.73 -15.04 -13.66
N ARG A 223 36.02 -14.92 -13.32
CA ARG A 223 36.52 -14.90 -11.93
C ARG A 223 37.14 -13.56 -11.57
N CYS A 224 36.83 -13.05 -10.38
CA CYS A 224 37.64 -12.00 -9.76
C CYS A 224 38.95 -12.62 -9.23
N ARG A 225 40.11 -12.14 -9.68
CA ARG A 225 41.42 -12.52 -9.11
C ARG A 225 42.13 -11.32 -8.46
N PRO A 226 41.59 -10.77 -7.36
CA PRO A 226 42.13 -9.58 -6.72
C PRO A 226 43.61 -9.75 -6.36
N PHE A 227 44.41 -8.79 -6.80
CA PHE A 227 45.85 -8.66 -6.57
C PHE A 227 46.74 -9.75 -7.18
N ASP A 228 46.18 -10.75 -7.90
CA ASP A 228 46.98 -11.80 -8.52
C ASP A 228 47.57 -11.36 -9.87
N HIS A 229 48.72 -11.90 -10.26
CA HIS A 229 49.32 -11.67 -11.58
C HIS A 229 48.44 -12.11 -12.78
N LEU A 230 47.43 -12.94 -12.56
CA LEU A 230 46.40 -13.36 -13.51
C LEU A 230 45.07 -12.59 -13.35
N ALA A 231 45.09 -11.44 -12.65
CA ALA A 231 44.03 -10.45 -12.69
C ALA A 231 43.69 -10.10 -14.16
N ASP A 232 42.49 -10.43 -14.60
CA ASP A 232 42.02 -10.26 -15.99
C ASP A 232 40.70 -9.49 -16.09
N GLY A 233 40.01 -9.25 -14.97
CA GLY A 233 38.75 -8.51 -14.86
C GLY A 233 37.91 -8.98 -13.65
N ALA A 234 36.67 -8.53 -13.60
CA ALA A 234 35.68 -8.92 -12.61
C ALA A 234 34.76 -10.05 -13.11
N GLY A 235 34.47 -11.02 -12.25
CA GLY A 235 33.37 -11.99 -12.41
C GLY A 235 32.06 -11.49 -11.81
N TYR A 236 30.94 -12.06 -12.23
CA TYR A 236 29.61 -11.71 -11.72
C TYR A 236 29.22 -12.54 -10.49
N GLY A 237 28.41 -11.97 -9.60
CA GLY A 237 27.87 -12.65 -8.44
C GLY A 237 26.57 -12.04 -7.95
N GLU A 238 25.85 -12.78 -7.14
CA GLU A 238 24.55 -12.40 -6.58
C GLU A 238 24.47 -12.58 -5.07
N GLY A 239 23.39 -12.10 -4.47
CA GLY A 239 23.12 -12.19 -3.04
C GLY A 239 23.03 -10.81 -2.38
N GLY A 240 22.98 -10.83 -1.05
CA GLY A 240 22.76 -9.62 -0.27
C GLY A 240 22.27 -9.94 1.13
N GLY A 241 21.49 -9.04 1.70
CA GLY A 241 21.12 -9.07 3.10
C GLY A 241 20.91 -7.68 3.70
N PHE A 242 20.66 -7.65 4.99
CA PHE A 242 20.40 -6.45 5.77
C PHE A 242 21.18 -6.44 7.08
N VAL A 243 21.55 -5.24 7.51
CA VAL A 243 21.96 -4.94 8.88
C VAL A 243 20.94 -4.03 9.55
N LEU A 244 20.62 -4.32 10.81
CA LEU A 244 19.90 -3.39 11.68
C LEU A 244 20.93 -2.59 12.50
N LEU A 245 20.78 -1.28 12.48
CA LEU A 245 21.70 -0.32 13.08
C LEU A 245 21.00 0.52 14.15
N LYS A 246 21.73 0.84 15.22
CA LYS A 246 21.33 1.79 16.27
C LYS A 246 22.50 2.69 16.64
N ARG A 247 22.24 3.81 17.31
CA ARG A 247 23.31 4.55 18.04
C ARG A 247 24.01 3.58 19.01
N LEU A 248 25.33 3.62 19.09
CA LEU A 248 26.07 2.69 19.97
C LEU A 248 25.67 2.84 21.44
N LYS A 249 25.41 4.08 21.89
CA LYS A 249 24.95 4.36 23.25
C LYS A 249 23.63 3.64 23.55
N ASP A 250 22.63 3.87 22.71
CA ASP A 250 21.29 3.30 22.84
C ASP A 250 21.33 1.76 22.77
N ALA A 251 22.15 1.18 21.89
CA ALA A 251 22.35 -0.27 21.83
C ALA A 251 22.97 -0.85 23.13
N GLN A 252 23.83 -0.08 23.80
CA GLN A 252 24.41 -0.46 25.09
C GLN A 252 23.43 -0.28 26.25
N GLU A 253 22.55 0.72 26.18
CA GLU A 253 21.53 1.01 27.19
C GLU A 253 20.37 -0.01 27.11
N ASP A 254 19.96 -0.41 25.91
CA ASP A 254 18.91 -1.42 25.67
C ASP A 254 19.41 -2.86 25.79
N GLY A 255 20.72 -3.08 25.97
CA GLY A 255 21.32 -4.40 26.19
C GLY A 255 21.42 -5.27 24.93
N ASP A 256 21.53 -4.67 23.75
CA ASP A 256 21.56 -5.38 22.47
C ASP A 256 22.81 -6.27 22.30
N PHE A 257 22.66 -7.32 21.50
CA PHE A 257 23.81 -8.00 20.90
C PHE A 257 24.43 -7.08 19.84
N ILE A 258 25.74 -6.87 19.89
CA ILE A 258 26.45 -5.96 18.97
C ILE A 258 27.49 -6.77 18.21
N HIS A 259 27.26 -7.00 16.92
CA HIS A 259 28.19 -7.71 16.04
C HIS A 259 29.49 -6.91 15.83
N ALA A 260 29.35 -5.59 15.62
CA ALA A 260 30.46 -4.65 15.44
C ALA A 260 29.99 -3.19 15.61
N VAL A 261 30.95 -2.27 15.64
CA VAL A 261 30.73 -0.82 15.66
C VAL A 261 31.20 -0.22 14.35
N VAL A 262 30.31 0.46 13.61
CA VAL A 262 30.70 1.31 12.49
C VAL A 262 31.15 2.65 13.08
N ARG A 263 32.47 2.84 13.11
CA ARG A 263 33.14 3.96 13.79
C ARG A 263 33.06 5.24 12.96
N GLY A 264 33.39 5.13 11.67
CA GLY A 264 33.41 6.25 10.74
C GLY A 264 33.20 5.82 9.31
N THR A 265 32.66 6.72 8.50
CA THR A 265 32.36 6.50 7.08
C THR A 265 32.60 7.77 6.29
N ALA A 266 33.06 7.65 5.05
CA ALA A 266 33.15 8.78 4.13
C ALA A 266 32.77 8.35 2.71
N VAL A 267 32.27 9.33 1.95
CA VAL A 267 31.92 9.23 0.53
C VAL A 267 32.56 10.41 -0.20
N ASN A 268 33.12 10.19 -1.38
CA ASN A 268 33.53 11.26 -2.30
C ASN A 268 33.33 10.83 -3.77
N SER A 269 33.84 11.62 -4.71
CA SER A 269 33.90 11.24 -6.12
C SER A 269 35.32 11.40 -6.67
N ASP A 270 35.67 10.57 -7.66
CA ASP A 270 36.94 10.64 -8.40
C ASP A 270 37.18 12.03 -9.00
N GLY A 271 36.13 12.63 -9.57
CA GLY A 271 36.10 14.02 -10.03
C GLY A 271 37.05 14.37 -11.18
N GLY A 272 36.97 15.63 -11.62
CA GLY A 272 37.82 16.17 -12.68
C GLY A 272 37.58 15.57 -14.08
N ARG A 273 38.37 16.02 -15.06
CA ARG A 273 38.46 15.39 -16.39
C ARG A 273 39.63 14.41 -16.39
N GLY A 274 39.46 13.30 -15.67
CA GLY A 274 40.44 12.21 -15.60
C GLY A 274 40.52 11.38 -16.90
N ASN A 275 41.06 10.16 -16.80
CA ASN A 275 41.29 9.26 -17.94
C ASN A 275 40.00 8.62 -18.52
N GLY A 276 38.82 9.00 -18.03
CA GLY A 276 37.51 8.47 -18.41
C GLY A 276 36.54 8.55 -17.24
N LEU A 277 35.24 8.44 -17.51
CA LEU A 277 34.21 8.44 -16.45
C LEU A 277 34.31 7.20 -15.53
N THR A 278 34.72 6.07 -16.11
CA THR A 278 34.82 4.76 -15.45
C THR A 278 36.23 4.45 -14.94
N ALA A 279 37.17 5.39 -15.05
CA ALA A 279 38.57 5.20 -14.67
C ALA A 279 38.79 5.66 -13.21
N PRO A 280 39.21 4.76 -12.30
CA PRO A 280 39.35 5.10 -10.87
C PRO A 280 40.51 6.08 -10.60
N SER A 281 40.41 6.85 -9.52
CA SER A 281 41.43 7.84 -9.09
C SER A 281 42.09 7.45 -7.76
N PRO A 282 43.39 7.07 -7.74
CA PRO A 282 44.13 6.80 -6.50
C PRO A 282 44.09 7.97 -5.51
N HIS A 283 44.09 9.19 -6.03
CA HIS A 283 44.01 10.41 -5.21
C HIS A 283 42.67 10.54 -4.50
N ALA A 284 41.55 10.30 -5.19
CA ALA A 284 40.23 10.35 -4.56
C ALA A 284 40.02 9.19 -3.58
N GLN A 285 40.53 8.00 -3.90
CA GLN A 285 40.55 6.84 -3.00
C GLN A 285 41.35 7.15 -1.73
N THR A 286 42.55 7.72 -1.85
CA THR A 286 43.37 8.21 -0.73
C THR A 286 42.56 9.14 0.18
N GLU A 287 41.89 10.14 -0.41
CA GLU A 287 41.16 11.15 0.35
C GLU A 287 39.91 10.59 1.05
N VAL A 288 39.14 9.68 0.42
CA VAL A 288 37.98 9.06 1.09
C VAL A 288 38.41 8.13 2.23
N ILE A 289 39.50 7.38 2.05
CA ILE A 289 40.09 6.53 3.11
C ILE A 289 40.53 7.40 4.28
N LYS A 290 41.33 8.46 4.03
CA LYS A 290 41.75 9.43 5.07
C LYS A 290 40.57 10.17 5.70
N ALA A 291 39.49 10.44 4.98
CA ALA A 291 38.29 11.06 5.53
C ALA A 291 37.55 10.12 6.49
N ALA A 292 37.34 8.86 6.11
CA ALA A 292 36.69 7.85 6.94
C ALA A 292 37.51 7.55 8.22
N TRP A 293 38.84 7.50 8.13
CA TRP A 293 39.72 7.29 9.29
C TRP A 293 39.69 8.47 10.27
N ARG A 294 39.59 9.71 9.76
CA ARG A 294 39.39 10.92 10.58
C ARG A 294 38.03 10.91 11.27
N ASP A 295 36.95 10.64 10.55
CA ASP A 295 35.59 10.57 11.09
C ASP A 295 35.39 9.39 12.08
N ALA A 296 36.20 8.33 11.95
CA ALA A 296 36.25 7.24 12.91
C ALA A 296 37.04 7.55 14.20
N GLU A 297 37.75 8.68 14.26
CA GLU A 297 38.75 9.03 15.27
C GLU A 297 39.78 7.89 15.48
N THR A 298 40.26 7.30 14.38
CA THR A 298 41.09 6.08 14.39
C THR A 298 42.47 6.34 13.81
N ALA A 299 43.52 5.96 14.54
CA ALA A 299 44.89 6.02 14.04
C ALA A 299 45.12 4.94 12.96
N PRO A 300 45.70 5.26 11.79
CA PRO A 300 45.91 4.30 10.69
C PRO A 300 46.64 3.03 11.13
N ALA A 301 47.62 3.16 12.04
CA ALA A 301 48.41 2.07 12.63
C ALA A 301 47.61 0.98 13.38
N THR A 302 46.28 1.11 13.47
CA THR A 302 45.39 0.18 14.17
C THR A 302 44.41 -0.52 13.23
N ILE A 303 44.42 -0.20 11.92
CA ILE A 303 43.60 -0.88 10.91
C ILE A 303 44.34 -2.15 10.49
N GLY A 304 44.03 -3.28 11.14
CA GLY A 304 44.71 -4.55 10.89
C GLY A 304 44.26 -5.29 9.63
N TYR A 305 43.13 -4.87 9.04
CA TYR A 305 42.55 -5.50 7.85
C TYR A 305 41.96 -4.45 6.90
N ILE A 306 42.09 -4.69 5.59
CA ILE A 306 41.28 -4.02 4.55
C ILE A 306 40.50 -5.09 3.78
N GLU A 307 39.19 -4.95 3.78
CA GLU A 307 38.32 -5.55 2.78
C GLU A 307 38.28 -4.60 1.57
N ALA A 308 38.93 -5.00 0.49
CA ALA A 308 39.14 -4.14 -0.66
C ALA A 308 37.91 -4.05 -1.59
N HIS A 309 37.89 -3.03 -2.43
CA HIS A 309 37.04 -3.07 -3.62
C HIS A 309 37.50 -4.21 -4.54
N GLY A 310 38.81 -4.37 -4.76
CA GLY A 310 39.50 -5.58 -5.21
C GLY A 310 38.73 -6.40 -6.23
N THR A 311 38.61 -5.87 -7.45
CA THR A 311 37.82 -6.47 -8.53
C THR A 311 38.57 -7.54 -9.32
N GLY A 312 39.90 -7.59 -9.22
CA GLY A 312 40.73 -8.45 -10.07
C GLY A 312 41.05 -7.81 -11.43
N THR A 313 41.03 -6.48 -11.50
CA THR A 313 41.30 -5.75 -12.76
C THR A 313 42.77 -5.36 -12.85
N ARG A 314 43.38 -5.54 -14.04
CA ARG A 314 44.81 -5.27 -14.29
C ARG A 314 45.29 -3.88 -13.89
N ILE A 315 44.40 -2.88 -13.96
CA ILE A 315 44.68 -1.48 -13.64
C ILE A 315 44.08 -1.08 -12.29
N GLY A 316 42.84 -1.46 -11.98
CA GLY A 316 42.17 -1.02 -10.76
C GLY A 316 42.83 -1.52 -9.49
N ASP A 317 43.32 -2.77 -9.47
CA ASP A 317 43.98 -3.34 -8.30
C ASP A 317 45.29 -2.60 -7.93
N PRO A 318 46.22 -2.28 -8.86
CA PRO A 318 47.33 -1.36 -8.60
C PRO A 318 46.93 0.01 -8.08
N LEU A 319 45.89 0.64 -8.67
CA LEU A 319 45.46 1.98 -8.27
C LEU A 319 44.81 2.00 -6.86
N GLU A 320 44.14 0.93 -6.46
CA GLU A 320 43.64 0.77 -5.09
C GLU A 320 44.77 0.56 -4.07
N ILE A 321 45.79 -0.25 -4.40
CA ILE A 321 46.96 -0.41 -3.53
C ILE A 321 47.76 0.90 -3.45
N GLU A 322 47.88 1.67 -4.54
CA GLU A 322 48.48 3.02 -4.54
C GLU A 322 47.72 3.96 -3.59
N GLY A 323 46.39 4.04 -3.72
CA GLY A 323 45.56 4.88 -2.85
C GLY A 323 45.61 4.48 -1.36
N LEU A 324 45.72 3.19 -1.07
CA LEU A 324 45.93 2.68 0.29
C LEU A 324 47.35 2.96 0.81
N ALA A 325 48.38 2.82 -0.03
CA ALA A 325 49.76 3.14 0.33
C ALA A 325 49.91 4.62 0.69
N ASP A 326 49.32 5.52 -0.12
CA ASP A 326 49.25 6.96 0.14
C ASP A 326 48.36 7.31 1.34
N ALA A 327 47.36 6.48 1.66
CA ALA A 327 46.60 6.57 2.90
C ALA A 327 47.46 6.26 4.15
N PHE A 328 48.27 5.20 4.09
CA PHE A 328 49.19 4.80 5.15
C PHE A 328 50.50 5.63 5.21
N ALA A 329 50.78 6.48 4.22
CA ALA A 329 52.03 7.24 4.13
C ALA A 329 52.35 8.03 5.42
N GLY A 330 53.51 7.75 6.01
CA GLY A 330 53.96 8.35 7.28
C GLY A 330 53.43 7.69 8.55
N ALA A 331 52.55 6.69 8.47
CA ALA A 331 52.09 5.93 9.63
C ALA A 331 53.03 4.75 9.94
N SER A 332 53.48 4.63 11.20
CA SER A 332 54.20 3.45 11.67
C SER A 332 53.21 2.33 12.02
N HIS A 333 53.13 1.29 11.19
CA HIS A 333 52.19 0.18 11.35
C HIS A 333 52.93 -1.14 11.68
N PRO A 334 53.39 -1.36 12.94
CA PRO A 334 54.36 -2.41 13.27
C PRO A 334 53.88 -3.84 12.95
N HIS A 335 52.57 -4.08 13.00
CA HIS A 335 51.99 -5.40 12.74
C HIS A 335 51.72 -5.68 11.24
N GLY A 336 51.78 -4.65 10.39
CA GLY A 336 51.23 -4.67 9.03
C GLY A 336 49.69 -4.71 8.99
N CYS A 337 49.13 -4.58 7.79
CA CYS A 337 47.69 -4.66 7.52
C CYS A 337 47.46 -5.73 6.45
N GLU A 338 46.66 -6.74 6.75
CA GLU A 338 46.28 -7.75 5.76
C GLU A 338 45.20 -7.20 4.82
N ILE A 339 45.20 -7.60 3.55
CA ILE A 339 44.20 -7.21 2.55
C ILE A 339 43.68 -8.43 1.79
N SER A 340 42.37 -8.48 1.56
CA SER A 340 41.74 -9.41 0.62
C SER A 340 40.42 -8.83 0.09
N SER A 341 39.81 -9.50 -0.89
CA SER A 341 38.47 -9.17 -1.39
C SER A 341 37.66 -10.46 -1.53
N VAL A 342 36.51 -10.51 -0.86
CA VAL A 342 35.59 -11.66 -0.87
C VAL A 342 35.00 -11.95 -2.26
N LYS A 343 35.13 -11.02 -3.21
CA LYS A 343 34.72 -11.20 -4.61
C LYS A 343 35.45 -12.36 -5.29
N ALA A 344 36.63 -12.74 -4.79
CA ALA A 344 37.35 -13.92 -5.23
C ALA A 344 36.61 -15.24 -4.94
N ASN A 345 35.70 -15.26 -3.96
CA ASN A 345 34.95 -16.45 -3.57
C ASN A 345 33.67 -16.64 -4.39
N PHE A 346 32.99 -15.56 -4.79
CA PHE A 346 31.66 -15.66 -5.42
C PHE A 346 31.32 -14.54 -6.43
N GLY A 347 32.32 -13.80 -6.92
CA GLY A 347 32.14 -12.71 -7.89
C GLY A 347 31.66 -11.38 -7.29
N HIS A 348 31.40 -10.40 -8.15
CA HIS A 348 31.03 -9.04 -7.77
C HIS A 348 29.50 -8.86 -7.64
N LEU A 349 29.01 -8.53 -6.44
CA LEU A 349 27.57 -8.46 -6.11
C LEU A 349 26.89 -7.13 -6.46
N GLY A 350 27.29 -6.46 -7.54
CA GLY A 350 26.81 -5.11 -7.89
C GLY A 350 26.79 -4.12 -6.69
N ALA A 351 25.64 -3.51 -6.44
CA ALA A 351 25.34 -2.64 -5.27
C ALA A 351 25.68 -3.25 -3.91
N MET A 352 25.58 -4.58 -3.77
CA MET A 352 25.77 -5.33 -2.52
C MET A 352 27.21 -5.75 -2.27
N SER A 353 28.17 -5.38 -3.14
CA SER A 353 29.60 -5.68 -2.95
C SER A 353 30.15 -5.16 -1.61
N GLY A 354 29.71 -3.98 -1.15
CA GLY A 354 30.08 -3.45 0.16
C GLY A 354 29.49 -4.25 1.35
N PHE A 355 28.31 -4.85 1.16
CA PHE A 355 27.66 -5.68 2.18
C PHE A 355 28.34 -7.04 2.32
N ALA A 356 28.66 -7.70 1.21
CA ALA A 356 29.50 -8.91 1.22
C ALA A 356 30.83 -8.67 1.93
N GLY A 357 31.44 -7.50 1.70
CA GLY A 357 32.63 -7.07 2.42
C GLY A 357 32.41 -6.89 3.93
N LEU A 358 31.27 -6.34 4.34
CA LEU A 358 30.90 -6.25 5.76
C LEU A 358 30.72 -7.64 6.38
N VAL A 359 30.00 -8.57 5.73
CA VAL A 359 29.84 -9.96 6.22
C VAL A 359 31.21 -10.65 6.33
N SER A 360 32.09 -10.46 5.34
CA SER A 360 33.48 -10.93 5.34
C SER A 360 34.29 -10.42 6.55
N VAL A 361 34.12 -9.14 6.93
CA VAL A 361 34.72 -8.53 8.14
C VAL A 361 34.11 -9.07 9.44
N LEU A 362 32.77 -9.18 9.52
CA LEU A 362 32.07 -9.67 10.70
C LEU A 362 32.43 -11.13 11.00
N THR A 363 32.57 -11.97 9.99
CA THR A 363 33.06 -13.36 10.13
C THR A 363 34.48 -13.39 10.69
N ARG A 364 35.39 -12.50 10.25
CA ARG A 364 36.75 -12.36 10.80
C ARG A 364 36.76 -11.88 12.25
N PHE A 365 35.84 -11.01 12.66
CA PHE A 365 35.68 -10.63 14.08
C PHE A 365 35.15 -11.77 14.95
N ARG A 366 34.14 -12.51 14.48
CA ARG A 366 33.56 -13.68 15.16
C ARG A 366 34.59 -14.81 15.34
N THR A 367 35.41 -15.07 14.33
CA THR A 367 36.43 -16.13 14.32
C THR A 367 37.82 -15.69 14.76
N ALA A 368 38.04 -14.39 15.02
CA ALA A 368 39.35 -13.81 15.35
C ALA A 368 40.48 -14.20 14.37
N THR A 369 40.18 -14.31 13.08
CA THR A 369 41.02 -14.98 12.07
C THR A 369 41.14 -14.14 10.79
N PHE A 370 42.33 -14.13 10.17
CA PHE A 370 42.53 -13.73 8.77
C PHE A 370 42.37 -14.95 7.86
N PHE A 371 41.70 -14.77 6.73
CA PHE A 371 41.45 -15.82 5.74
C PHE A 371 42.20 -15.56 4.43
N PRO A 372 42.56 -16.60 3.66
CA PRO A 372 43.22 -16.43 2.37
C PRO A 372 42.32 -15.73 1.34
N THR A 373 42.95 -14.99 0.43
CA THR A 373 42.33 -14.54 -0.82
C THR A 373 42.14 -15.76 -1.72
N ALA A 374 40.89 -16.09 -2.07
CA ALA A 374 40.59 -17.23 -2.93
C ALA A 374 41.28 -17.09 -4.30
N GLY A 375 41.76 -18.21 -4.85
CA GLY A 375 42.45 -18.24 -6.15
C GLY A 375 43.78 -17.49 -6.24
N PHE A 376 44.28 -16.87 -5.17
CA PHE A 376 45.56 -16.14 -5.19
C PHE A 376 46.77 -17.09 -5.24
N THR A 377 47.72 -16.78 -6.12
CA THR A 377 48.92 -17.57 -6.42
C THR A 377 50.21 -16.75 -6.34
N ALA A 378 50.22 -15.55 -6.91
CA ALA A 378 51.38 -14.66 -6.91
C ALA A 378 50.94 -13.20 -7.15
N PRO A 379 51.57 -12.20 -6.50
CA PRO A 379 51.16 -10.81 -6.61
C PRO A 379 51.36 -10.27 -8.03
N ASN A 380 50.42 -9.44 -8.50
CA ASN A 380 50.59 -8.65 -9.71
C ASN A 380 51.83 -7.75 -9.58
N PRO A 381 52.79 -7.78 -10.53
CA PRO A 381 54.04 -7.03 -10.44
C PRO A 381 53.87 -5.50 -10.51
N LEU A 382 52.67 -5.01 -10.83
CA LEU A 382 52.34 -3.57 -10.84
C LEU A 382 51.90 -3.04 -9.47
N LEU A 383 51.69 -3.89 -8.46
CA LEU A 383 51.21 -3.45 -7.15
C LEU A 383 52.35 -2.76 -6.37
N PRO A 384 52.18 -1.50 -5.91
CA PRO A 384 53.20 -0.79 -5.16
C PRO A 384 53.24 -1.24 -3.68
N LEU A 385 53.56 -2.52 -3.43
CA LEU A 385 53.58 -3.11 -2.09
C LEU A 385 54.89 -2.82 -1.32
N GLU A 386 55.99 -2.58 -2.02
CA GLU A 386 57.32 -2.40 -1.40
C GLU A 386 57.34 -1.16 -0.49
N GLY A 387 57.78 -1.34 0.76
CA GLY A 387 57.82 -0.27 1.78
C GLY A 387 56.46 0.07 2.42
N THR A 388 55.36 -0.51 1.94
CA THR A 388 54.02 -0.31 2.53
C THR A 388 53.77 -1.30 3.68
N PRO A 389 52.78 -1.04 4.55
CA PRO A 389 52.37 -2.02 5.56
C PRO A 389 51.43 -3.12 5.02
N ILE A 390 51.04 -3.05 3.74
CA ILE A 390 49.96 -3.85 3.15
C ILE A 390 50.49 -5.25 2.78
N ARG A 391 49.74 -6.29 3.14
CA ARG A 391 50.05 -7.70 2.84
C ARG A 391 48.83 -8.42 2.30
N ILE A 392 48.95 -9.08 1.15
CA ILE A 392 47.85 -9.87 0.61
C ILE A 392 47.68 -11.13 1.45
N ALA A 393 46.48 -11.34 1.98
CA ALA A 393 46.17 -12.47 2.84
C ALA A 393 46.26 -13.78 2.04
N GLN A 394 47.22 -14.64 2.40
CA GLN A 394 47.59 -15.85 1.66
C GLN A 394 47.23 -17.16 2.36
N ARG A 395 46.90 -17.12 3.66
CA ARG A 395 46.63 -18.31 4.47
C ARG A 395 45.78 -17.97 5.68
N VAL A 396 45.09 -18.97 6.21
CA VAL A 396 44.42 -18.88 7.51
C VAL A 396 45.47 -18.57 8.59
N SER A 397 45.26 -17.50 9.35
CA SER A 397 46.14 -17.12 10.46
C SER A 397 45.39 -16.33 11.54
N PRO A 398 45.81 -16.36 12.83
CA PRO A 398 45.14 -15.61 13.88
C PRO A 398 45.20 -14.11 13.61
N TRP A 399 44.05 -13.44 13.70
CA TRP A 399 44.01 -11.98 13.83
C TRP A 399 44.09 -11.67 15.31
N GLU A 400 45.26 -11.33 15.82
CA GLU A 400 45.42 -10.95 17.22
C GLU A 400 44.81 -9.56 17.50
N SER A 401 44.19 -9.41 18.67
CA SER A 401 43.86 -8.08 19.20
C SER A 401 45.07 -7.61 20.01
N HIS A 402 45.60 -6.45 19.66
CA HIS A 402 46.63 -5.78 20.46
C HIS A 402 45.96 -4.83 21.48
N ASP A 403 46.64 -3.79 21.96
CA ASP A 403 46.11 -2.82 22.93
C ASP A 403 44.86 -2.02 22.46
N THR A 404 44.42 -2.26 21.22
CA THR A 404 43.15 -1.77 20.64
C THR A 404 42.34 -2.94 20.08
N PRO A 405 40.99 -2.85 20.07
CA PRO A 405 40.14 -3.82 19.38
C PRO A 405 40.52 -3.97 17.89
N ARG A 406 40.17 -5.11 17.29
CA ARG A 406 40.35 -5.37 15.86
C ARG A 406 39.56 -4.35 15.04
N ARG A 407 40.17 -3.79 13.99
CA ARG A 407 39.56 -2.81 13.09
C ARG A 407 39.82 -3.15 11.64
N ALA A 408 38.78 -3.06 10.83
CA ALA A 408 38.83 -3.19 9.38
C ALA A 408 38.47 -1.87 8.69
N GLY A 409 39.12 -1.59 7.57
CA GLY A 409 38.55 -0.73 6.53
C GLY A 409 37.77 -1.57 5.52
N ILE A 410 36.68 -1.04 4.98
CA ILE A 410 35.92 -1.62 3.87
C ILE A 410 35.84 -0.58 2.76
N SER A 411 36.39 -0.89 1.58
CA SER A 411 36.36 -0.03 0.39
C SER A 411 35.32 -0.52 -0.61
N SER A 412 34.59 0.41 -1.23
CA SER A 412 33.89 0.11 -2.49
C SER A 412 33.83 1.34 -3.38
N PHE A 413 34.25 1.16 -4.64
CA PHE A 413 34.42 2.23 -5.62
C PHE A 413 33.44 2.00 -6.76
N GLY A 414 32.48 2.91 -6.93
CA GLY A 414 31.42 2.80 -7.93
C GLY A 414 31.92 3.13 -9.32
N LEU A 415 31.45 2.40 -10.34
CA LEU A 415 31.77 2.65 -11.76
C LEU A 415 31.35 4.06 -12.23
N SER A 416 30.44 4.72 -11.50
CA SER A 416 30.05 6.13 -11.66
C SER A 416 31.09 7.13 -11.13
N GLY A 417 32.23 6.66 -10.63
CA GLY A 417 33.25 7.47 -9.95
C GLY A 417 32.85 7.92 -8.55
N THR A 418 31.93 7.22 -7.87
CA THR A 418 31.53 7.48 -6.47
C THR A 418 32.21 6.50 -5.53
N ASN A 419 33.12 6.99 -4.69
CA ASN A 419 33.90 6.15 -3.76
C ASN A 419 33.34 6.21 -2.35
N ALA A 420 33.34 5.09 -1.65
CA ALA A 420 32.99 5.02 -0.24
C ALA A 420 33.98 4.15 0.54
N HIS A 421 34.30 4.57 1.77
CA HIS A 421 35.10 3.79 2.72
C HIS A 421 34.49 3.82 4.12
N ALA A 422 34.47 2.67 4.80
CA ALA A 422 33.94 2.51 6.14
C ALA A 422 34.98 1.90 7.09
N VAL A 423 35.05 2.42 8.32
CA VAL A 423 35.86 1.86 9.41
C VAL A 423 34.95 1.10 10.37
N VAL A 424 35.17 -0.20 10.49
CA VAL A 424 34.41 -1.09 11.35
C VAL A 424 35.32 -1.66 12.45
N GLU A 425 34.86 -1.67 13.69
CA GLU A 425 35.59 -2.11 14.88
C GLU A 425 34.86 -3.25 15.57
N GLN A 426 35.62 -4.25 16.03
CA GLN A 426 35.09 -5.32 16.88
C GLN A 426 34.52 -4.74 18.18
N TYR A 427 33.28 -5.09 18.51
CA TYR A 427 32.74 -4.79 19.82
C TYR A 427 33.34 -5.71 20.89
N VAL A 428 33.80 -5.12 22.00
CA VAL A 428 34.32 -5.89 23.14
C VAL A 428 33.19 -6.03 24.16
N THR A 429 32.55 -7.19 24.16
CA THR A 429 31.45 -7.54 25.06
C THR A 429 31.87 -7.41 26.51
N ARG A 430 31.03 -6.79 27.34
CA ARG A 430 31.21 -6.78 28.80
C ARG A 430 30.64 -8.06 29.40
N PRO A 431 31.32 -8.71 30.37
CA PRO A 431 30.73 -9.81 31.11
C PRO A 431 29.48 -9.34 31.86
N TRP A 432 28.41 -10.12 31.76
CA TRP A 432 27.23 -9.99 32.61
C TRP A 432 27.28 -11.07 33.70
N PRO A 433 26.70 -10.82 34.89
CA PRO A 433 26.63 -11.85 35.93
C PRO A 433 25.62 -12.93 35.53
N ASP A 434 26.02 -14.20 35.63
CA ASP A 434 25.12 -15.33 35.45
C ASP A 434 23.98 -15.27 36.48
N THR A 435 22.76 -15.58 36.04
CA THR A 435 21.55 -15.61 36.87
C THR A 435 21.13 -17.04 37.14
N THR A 436 20.58 -17.31 38.32
CA THR A 436 20.27 -18.67 38.78
C THR A 436 18.79 -19.04 38.61
N GLY A 437 18.51 -20.33 38.42
CA GLY A 437 17.16 -20.89 38.34
C GLY A 437 16.73 -21.22 36.91
N ALA A 438 15.59 -21.90 36.75
CA ALA A 438 15.12 -22.32 35.43
C ALA A 438 14.56 -21.16 34.58
N ARG A 439 14.55 -21.35 33.25
CA ARG A 439 14.02 -20.40 32.26
C ARG A 439 13.08 -21.09 31.28
N VAL A 440 12.13 -20.35 30.74
CA VAL A 440 11.25 -20.81 29.66
C VAL A 440 11.85 -20.40 28.33
N VAL A 441 12.06 -21.38 27.44
CA VAL A 441 12.44 -21.15 26.04
C VAL A 441 11.34 -21.71 25.16
N VAL A 442 10.88 -20.93 24.20
CA VAL A 442 9.79 -21.31 23.28
C VAL A 442 10.19 -21.10 21.83
N LEU A 443 9.76 -21.98 20.95
CA LEU A 443 9.94 -21.87 19.51
C LEU A 443 8.62 -22.14 18.80
N SER A 444 8.39 -21.47 17.68
CA SER A 444 7.22 -21.71 16.83
C SER A 444 7.55 -21.50 15.36
N ALA A 445 6.73 -22.04 14.47
CA ALA A 445 6.82 -21.81 13.03
C ALA A 445 5.46 -22.00 12.32
N PRO A 446 5.32 -21.54 11.06
CA PRO A 446 4.09 -21.71 10.28
C PRO A 446 3.74 -23.17 9.94
N THR A 447 4.73 -24.06 9.86
CA THR A 447 4.59 -25.47 9.46
C THR A 447 5.40 -26.42 10.38
N PRO A 448 5.13 -27.74 10.39
CA PRO A 448 5.96 -28.74 11.06
C PRO A 448 7.41 -28.75 10.56
N GLU A 449 7.60 -28.61 9.25
CA GLU A 449 8.89 -28.56 8.56
C GLU A 449 9.72 -27.37 9.02
N SER A 450 9.15 -26.16 8.93
CA SER A 450 9.79 -24.92 9.39
C SER A 450 10.07 -24.95 10.89
N LEU A 451 9.28 -25.67 11.70
CA LEU A 451 9.57 -25.82 13.13
C LEU A 451 10.77 -26.75 13.38
N ARG A 452 10.90 -27.87 12.64
CA ARG A 452 12.10 -28.73 12.70
C ARG A 452 13.35 -27.94 12.31
N GLU A 453 13.24 -27.12 11.27
CA GLU A 453 14.34 -26.25 10.82
C GLU A 453 14.67 -25.16 11.85
N HIS A 454 13.67 -24.48 12.44
CA HIS A 454 13.86 -23.46 13.48
C HIS A 454 14.54 -24.05 14.74
N VAL A 455 14.13 -25.25 15.17
CA VAL A 455 14.80 -26.01 16.25
C VAL A 455 16.25 -26.30 15.87
N SER A 456 16.49 -26.81 14.66
CA SER A 456 17.83 -27.17 14.17
C SER A 456 18.75 -25.96 14.01
N ALA A 457 18.24 -24.81 13.56
CA ALA A 457 18.97 -23.56 13.46
C ALA A 457 19.29 -23.00 14.86
N THR A 458 18.30 -23.00 15.77
CA THR A 458 18.50 -22.60 17.18
C THR A 458 19.60 -23.43 17.84
N ARG A 459 19.61 -24.74 17.56
CA ARG A 459 20.61 -25.70 18.04
C ARG A 459 22.01 -25.52 17.43
N ARG A 460 22.16 -24.81 16.31
CA ARG A 460 23.46 -24.35 15.78
C ARG A 460 23.89 -23.00 16.36
N ALA A 461 22.93 -22.13 16.69
CA ALA A 461 23.20 -20.80 17.24
C ALA A 461 23.54 -20.80 18.75
N VAL A 462 22.98 -21.74 19.51
CA VAL A 462 23.25 -21.91 20.95
C VAL A 462 24.55 -22.69 21.14
N ASP A 463 25.54 -22.07 21.80
CA ASP A 463 26.75 -22.75 22.28
C ASP A 463 26.52 -23.26 23.71
N ALA A 464 26.88 -24.52 23.98
CA ALA A 464 26.86 -25.09 25.32
C ALA A 464 27.81 -24.36 26.29
N VAL A 465 28.83 -23.66 25.78
CA VAL A 465 29.78 -22.86 26.55
C VAL A 465 29.53 -21.36 26.33
N GLY A 466 28.94 -20.69 27.32
CA GLY A 466 28.84 -19.23 27.34
C GLY A 466 27.62 -18.61 26.65
N THR A 467 26.62 -19.41 26.25
CA THR A 467 25.29 -18.87 25.93
C THR A 467 24.65 -18.25 27.18
N ASP A 468 24.12 -17.04 27.02
CA ASP A 468 23.27 -16.38 28.01
C ASP A 468 21.83 -16.90 27.90
N LEU A 469 21.46 -17.82 28.79
CA LEU A 469 20.14 -18.47 28.79
C LEU A 469 19.00 -17.49 29.11
N ASP A 470 19.27 -16.39 29.82
CA ASP A 470 18.28 -15.34 30.09
C ASP A 470 17.98 -14.56 28.82
N ALA A 471 19.01 -14.19 28.07
CA ALA A 471 18.84 -13.52 26.78
C ALA A 471 18.13 -14.42 25.77
N VAL A 472 18.45 -15.73 25.74
CA VAL A 472 17.72 -16.71 24.89
C VAL A 472 16.26 -16.82 25.31
N SER A 473 15.98 -16.97 26.61
CA SER A 473 14.62 -17.02 27.14
C SER A 473 13.82 -15.77 26.80
N TRP A 474 14.40 -14.59 27.04
CA TRP A 474 13.82 -13.28 26.71
C TRP A 474 13.52 -13.15 25.22
N VAL A 475 14.54 -13.28 24.36
CA VAL A 475 14.36 -13.17 22.89
C VAL A 475 13.35 -14.19 22.37
N SER A 476 13.39 -15.43 22.85
CA SER A 476 12.46 -16.47 22.40
C SER A 476 11.00 -16.17 22.77
N THR A 477 10.75 -15.49 23.89
CA THR A 477 9.40 -15.22 24.41
C THR A 477 8.83 -13.89 23.94
N THR A 478 9.63 -12.82 23.89
CA THR A 478 9.17 -11.45 23.59
C THR A 478 9.66 -10.94 22.23
N GLY A 479 10.91 -11.19 21.89
CA GLY A 479 11.52 -10.79 20.62
C GLY A 479 11.05 -11.58 19.39
N ARG A 480 9.94 -12.31 19.46
CA ARG A 480 9.46 -13.25 18.42
C ARG A 480 7.97 -13.14 18.17
N GLU A 481 7.58 -13.41 16.92
CA GLU A 481 6.19 -13.70 16.58
C GLU A 481 5.90 -15.20 16.78
N HIS A 482 4.68 -15.50 17.21
CA HIS A 482 4.30 -16.81 17.74
C HIS A 482 3.25 -17.52 16.88
N PHE A 483 3.71 -18.46 16.06
CA PHE A 483 2.94 -19.20 15.05
C PHE A 483 2.15 -20.39 15.62
N ALA A 484 1.49 -21.16 14.75
CA ALA A 484 0.57 -22.24 15.15
C ALA A 484 1.28 -23.52 15.65
N TYR A 485 2.37 -23.94 15.00
CA TYR A 485 3.16 -25.08 15.46
C TYR A 485 4.17 -24.59 16.50
N ARG A 486 4.20 -25.25 17.67
CA ARG A 486 4.88 -24.75 18.86
C ARG A 486 5.61 -25.86 19.61
N CYS A 487 6.78 -25.54 20.11
CA CYS A 487 7.46 -26.32 21.13
C CYS A 487 8.10 -25.38 22.15
N GLY A 488 8.49 -25.92 23.30
CA GLY A 488 9.07 -25.11 24.36
C GLY A 488 9.25 -25.91 25.63
N TRP A 489 10.19 -25.44 26.45
CA TRP A 489 10.68 -26.17 27.61
C TRP A 489 10.99 -25.19 28.73
N ARG A 490 10.90 -25.71 29.96
CA ARG A 490 11.50 -25.07 31.13
C ARG A 490 12.82 -25.77 31.41
N VAL A 491 13.92 -25.05 31.33
CA VAL A 491 15.29 -25.58 31.35
C VAL A 491 16.13 -24.90 32.42
N SER A 492 16.99 -25.66 33.09
CA SER A 492 17.77 -25.20 34.24
C SER A 492 19.10 -24.56 33.85
N ASP A 493 19.65 -24.99 32.70
CA ASP A 493 20.90 -24.53 32.12
C ASP A 493 20.91 -24.76 30.59
N THR A 494 21.95 -24.27 29.92
CA THR A 494 22.12 -24.41 28.48
C THR A 494 22.34 -25.87 28.03
N ALA A 495 22.92 -26.75 28.86
CA ALA A 495 23.11 -28.15 28.50
C ALA A 495 21.77 -28.90 28.46
N GLU A 496 20.85 -28.59 29.39
CA GLU A 496 19.47 -29.08 29.32
C GLU A 496 18.77 -28.55 28.05
N LEU A 497 18.90 -27.26 27.72
CA LEU A 497 18.34 -26.70 26.48
C LEU A 497 18.84 -27.42 25.22
N MET A 498 20.15 -27.67 25.12
CA MET A 498 20.75 -28.38 23.99
C MET A 498 20.20 -29.81 23.86
N ALA A 499 20.05 -30.52 24.99
CA ALA A 499 19.43 -31.85 25.00
C ALA A 499 17.97 -31.83 24.55
N ARG A 500 17.17 -30.82 24.97
CA ARG A 500 15.77 -30.66 24.53
C ARG A 500 15.64 -30.37 23.04
N LEU A 501 16.51 -29.51 22.50
CA LEU A 501 16.55 -29.20 21.07
C LEU A 501 16.91 -30.46 20.26
N ASP A 502 17.86 -31.26 20.73
CA ASP A 502 18.24 -32.53 20.09
C ASP A 502 17.10 -33.56 20.14
N GLU A 503 16.44 -33.75 21.29
CA GLU A 503 15.29 -34.67 21.49
C GLU A 503 14.14 -34.38 20.51
N VAL A 504 13.82 -33.11 20.27
CA VAL A 504 12.60 -32.69 19.59
C VAL A 504 12.68 -32.77 18.06
N THR A 505 13.87 -32.83 17.47
CA THR A 505 14.03 -33.01 16.01
C THR A 505 13.44 -34.31 15.46
N ALA A 506 13.19 -35.31 16.32
CA ALA A 506 12.66 -36.62 15.95
C ALA A 506 11.13 -36.78 16.10
N GLY A 507 10.41 -35.75 16.59
CA GLY A 507 8.97 -35.81 16.85
C GLY A 507 8.09 -35.34 15.68
N GLU A 508 6.85 -35.82 15.65
CA GLU A 508 5.79 -35.19 14.84
C GLU A 508 5.26 -33.94 15.56
N PHE A 509 5.18 -32.81 14.84
CA PHE A 509 4.57 -31.59 15.35
C PHE A 509 3.13 -31.47 14.87
N THR A 510 2.19 -31.29 15.79
CA THR A 510 0.78 -31.04 15.51
C THR A 510 0.37 -29.64 15.98
N VAL A 511 -0.69 -29.09 15.37
CA VAL A 511 -1.32 -27.87 15.90
C VAL A 511 -2.11 -28.27 17.15
N PRO A 512 -1.93 -27.58 18.29
CA PRO A 512 -2.69 -27.88 19.50
C PRO A 512 -4.17 -27.55 19.31
N GLU A 513 -5.05 -28.43 19.79
CA GLU A 513 -6.48 -28.13 19.89
C GLU A 513 -6.70 -26.95 20.87
N PRO A 514 -7.55 -25.96 20.52
CA PRO A 514 -7.87 -24.87 21.44
C PRO A 514 -8.37 -25.37 22.80
N VAL A 515 -7.81 -24.83 23.88
CA VAL A 515 -8.22 -25.15 25.26
C VAL A 515 -9.12 -24.08 25.85
N SER A 516 -10.12 -24.49 26.62
CA SER A 516 -10.81 -23.60 27.56
C SER A 516 -9.98 -23.44 28.84
N VAL A 517 -9.69 -22.21 29.24
CA VAL A 517 -8.88 -21.90 30.42
C VAL A 517 -9.76 -21.92 31.66
N VAL A 518 -9.44 -22.76 32.64
CA VAL A 518 -10.21 -22.89 33.88
C VAL A 518 -9.35 -22.46 35.06
N PHE A 519 -9.75 -21.46 35.83
CA PHE A 519 -9.04 -21.07 37.05
C PHE A 519 -9.64 -21.79 38.26
N ALA A 520 -8.78 -22.45 39.06
CA ALA A 520 -9.18 -23.17 40.26
C ALA A 520 -8.64 -22.51 41.53
N PHE A 521 -9.55 -21.90 42.30
CA PHE A 521 -9.28 -21.27 43.60
C PHE A 521 -9.65 -22.22 44.74
N GLY A 522 -8.65 -22.83 45.36
CA GLY A 522 -8.81 -23.75 46.49
C GLY A 522 -8.61 -23.08 47.85
N SER A 523 -8.50 -23.92 48.89
CA SER A 523 -8.05 -23.51 50.22
C SER A 523 -6.64 -24.07 50.44
N GLY A 524 -5.64 -23.20 50.57
CA GLY A 524 -4.25 -23.57 50.80
C GLY A 524 -3.57 -22.59 51.75
N ASP A 525 -2.44 -22.99 52.31
CA ASP A 525 -1.63 -22.13 53.18
C ASP A 525 -0.97 -21.01 52.33
N ALA A 526 -0.94 -19.80 52.88
CA ALA A 526 -0.30 -18.64 52.25
C ALA A 526 0.39 -17.80 53.33
N ASP A 527 1.65 -17.45 53.09
CA ASP A 527 2.41 -16.57 53.99
C ASP A 527 2.30 -15.11 53.51
N GLN A 528 2.37 -14.17 54.45
CA GLN A 528 2.54 -12.76 54.13
C GLN A 528 3.84 -12.50 53.34
N SER A 529 4.87 -13.35 53.50
CA SER A 529 6.08 -13.28 52.67
C SER A 529 5.80 -13.43 51.19
N ASP A 530 4.83 -14.26 50.80
CA ASP A 530 4.46 -14.53 49.41
C ASP A 530 3.75 -13.32 48.81
N VAL A 531 2.80 -12.76 49.56
CA VAL A 531 2.08 -11.52 49.22
C VAL A 531 3.07 -10.36 49.02
N ASP A 532 4.01 -10.18 49.95
CA ASP A 532 5.04 -9.15 49.87
C ASP A 532 6.00 -9.38 48.69
N ALA A 533 6.30 -10.64 48.37
CA ALA A 533 7.20 -11.00 47.28
C ALA A 533 6.57 -10.83 45.90
N LEU A 534 5.31 -11.23 45.72
CA LEU A 534 4.53 -10.98 44.51
C LEU A 534 4.25 -9.48 44.31
N ALA A 535 3.93 -8.73 45.38
CA ALA A 535 3.77 -7.27 45.31
C ALA A 535 5.05 -6.53 44.89
N ARG A 536 6.23 -7.07 45.22
CA ARG A 536 7.50 -6.56 44.67
C ARG A 536 7.65 -6.90 43.19
N ALA A 537 7.39 -8.15 42.81
CA ALA A 537 7.59 -8.66 41.46
C ALA A 537 6.59 -8.12 40.41
N TYR A 538 5.33 -7.91 40.78
CA TYR A 538 4.25 -7.61 39.82
C TYR A 538 3.47 -6.32 40.16
N PRO A 539 3.36 -5.37 39.22
CA PRO A 539 2.60 -4.13 39.43
C PRO A 539 1.10 -4.34 39.71
N GLY A 540 0.42 -5.26 39.02
CA GLY A 540 -1.00 -5.59 39.30
C GLY A 540 -1.20 -6.10 40.73
N PHE A 541 -0.37 -7.07 41.17
CA PHE A 541 -0.41 -7.56 42.55
C PHE A 541 -0.17 -6.43 43.57
N ARG A 542 0.81 -5.55 43.31
CA ARG A 542 1.12 -4.39 44.17
C ARG A 542 -0.10 -3.50 44.38
N ARG A 543 -0.79 -3.16 43.29
CA ARG A 543 -2.03 -2.36 43.27
C ARG A 543 -3.11 -2.98 44.17
N VAL A 544 -3.30 -4.29 44.09
CA VAL A 544 -4.27 -5.05 44.89
C VAL A 544 -3.91 -5.02 46.37
N ALA A 545 -2.64 -5.31 46.71
CA ALA A 545 -2.15 -5.30 48.08
C ALA A 545 -2.27 -3.92 48.75
N GLU A 546 -2.00 -2.85 48.01
CA GLU A 546 -2.16 -1.46 48.48
C GLU A 546 -3.64 -1.10 48.73
N GLN A 547 -4.56 -1.52 47.84
CA GLN A 547 -6.00 -1.23 47.97
C GLN A 547 -6.69 -2.03 49.08
N ALA A 548 -6.22 -3.25 49.32
CA ALA A 548 -6.67 -4.16 50.36
C ALA A 548 -6.29 -3.65 51.78
N GLY A 549 -5.09 -3.10 51.93
CA GLY A 549 -4.49 -2.84 53.24
C GLY A 549 -3.89 -4.11 53.86
N LYS A 550 -3.43 -4.02 55.12
CA LYS A 550 -2.82 -5.18 55.80
C LYS A 550 -3.90 -6.17 56.25
N PRO A 551 -3.86 -7.45 55.81
CA PRO A 551 -4.73 -8.49 56.35
C PRO A 551 -4.41 -8.75 57.83
N VAL A 552 -5.41 -9.23 58.57
CA VAL A 552 -5.38 -9.44 60.02
C VAL A 552 -5.43 -10.94 60.38
N GLY A 553 -5.85 -11.81 59.45
CA GLY A 553 -5.86 -13.27 59.62
C GLY A 553 -5.42 -14.08 58.38
N ALA A 554 -5.06 -15.35 58.60
CA ALA A 554 -4.52 -16.24 57.56
C ALA A 554 -5.45 -16.44 56.35
N ASN A 555 -6.77 -16.55 56.55
CA ASN A 555 -7.74 -16.62 55.45
C ASN A 555 -7.72 -15.36 54.56
N GLU A 556 -7.49 -14.19 55.15
CA GLU A 556 -7.43 -12.90 54.45
C GLU A 556 -6.14 -12.79 53.63
N VAL A 557 -5.01 -13.27 54.17
CA VAL A 557 -3.73 -13.41 53.45
C VAL A 557 -3.90 -14.33 52.23
N ALA A 558 -4.51 -15.51 52.41
CA ALA A 558 -4.71 -16.47 51.33
C ALA A 558 -5.67 -15.97 50.24
N VAL A 559 -6.76 -15.29 50.62
CA VAL A 559 -7.67 -14.65 49.64
C VAL A 559 -6.99 -13.49 48.93
N LEU A 560 -6.25 -12.62 49.64
CA LEU A 560 -5.48 -11.53 49.03
C LEU A 560 -4.45 -12.08 48.03
N ARG A 561 -3.74 -13.16 48.39
CA ARG A 561 -2.79 -13.84 47.50
C ARG A 561 -3.48 -14.31 46.22
N MET A 562 -4.54 -15.12 46.32
CA MET A 562 -5.22 -15.65 45.12
C MET A 562 -5.89 -14.55 44.26
N VAL A 563 -6.39 -13.47 44.87
CA VAL A 563 -6.91 -12.31 44.11
C VAL A 563 -5.78 -11.60 43.38
N GLY A 564 -4.63 -11.40 44.04
CA GLY A 564 -3.45 -10.83 43.39
C GLY A 564 -2.91 -11.72 42.26
N GLU A 565 -2.90 -13.04 42.43
CA GLU A 565 -2.50 -13.99 41.36
C GLU A 565 -3.46 -13.96 40.16
N TYR A 566 -4.77 -13.82 40.39
CA TYR A 566 -5.76 -13.60 39.33
C TYR A 566 -5.48 -12.30 38.55
N GLU A 567 -5.16 -11.21 39.25
CA GLU A 567 -4.83 -9.92 38.64
C GLU A 567 -3.49 -9.96 37.88
N VAL A 568 -2.49 -10.72 38.37
CA VAL A 568 -1.24 -10.97 37.63
C VAL A 568 -1.49 -11.75 36.35
N LEU A 569 -2.31 -12.81 36.39
CA LEU A 569 -2.71 -13.52 35.18
C LEU A 569 -3.46 -12.62 34.21
N GLY A 570 -4.29 -11.69 34.71
CA GLY A 570 -4.93 -10.64 33.93
C GLY A 570 -3.95 -9.68 33.24
N ASP A 571 -2.95 -9.17 33.96
CA ASP A 571 -1.87 -8.33 33.41
C ASP A 571 -1.09 -9.09 32.29
N LEU A 572 -0.91 -10.41 32.45
CA LEU A 572 -0.28 -11.32 31.47
C LEU A 572 -1.23 -11.73 30.31
N ALA A 573 -2.42 -11.12 30.22
CA ALA A 573 -3.48 -11.38 29.25
C ALA A 573 -4.04 -12.82 29.25
N ILE A 574 -4.10 -13.44 30.42
CA ILE A 574 -4.71 -14.76 30.65
C ILE A 574 -6.03 -14.55 31.40
N HIS A 575 -7.13 -14.91 30.75
CA HIS A 575 -8.47 -14.81 31.32
C HIS A 575 -9.15 -16.19 31.34
N PRO A 576 -9.91 -16.55 32.39
CA PRO A 576 -10.60 -17.82 32.49
C PRO A 576 -11.92 -17.83 31.70
N ASP A 577 -12.17 -18.91 30.97
CA ASP A 577 -13.50 -19.27 30.44
C ASP A 577 -14.41 -19.83 31.56
N LEU A 578 -13.82 -20.43 32.60
CA LEU A 578 -14.53 -20.96 33.77
C LEU A 578 -13.75 -20.70 35.06
N VAL A 579 -14.47 -20.31 36.12
CA VAL A 579 -13.90 -20.07 37.45
C VAL A 579 -14.48 -21.06 38.46
N LEU A 580 -13.62 -21.88 39.05
CA LEU A 580 -13.94 -22.82 40.12
C LEU A 580 -13.43 -22.26 41.46
N GLY A 581 -14.28 -22.30 42.50
CA GLY A 581 -13.92 -21.80 43.83
C GLY A 581 -14.41 -22.73 44.94
N HIS A 582 -13.53 -23.14 45.84
CA HIS A 582 -13.85 -24.08 46.91
C HIS A 582 -13.26 -23.66 48.27
N GLY A 583 -14.09 -23.69 49.31
CA GLY A 583 -13.75 -23.20 50.64
C GLY A 583 -13.48 -21.70 50.62
N ILE A 584 -12.33 -21.25 51.13
CA ILE A 584 -11.98 -19.83 51.11
C ILE A 584 -11.84 -19.28 49.68
N GLY A 585 -11.42 -20.12 48.72
CA GLY A 585 -11.33 -19.77 47.30
C GLY A 585 -12.68 -19.46 46.64
N THR A 586 -13.81 -19.79 47.28
CA THR A 586 -15.13 -19.30 46.82
C THR A 586 -15.24 -17.77 46.91
N ALA A 587 -14.54 -17.11 47.84
CA ALA A 587 -14.47 -15.64 47.88
C ALA A 587 -13.74 -15.08 46.65
N THR A 588 -12.54 -15.59 46.34
CA THR A 588 -11.79 -15.20 45.14
C THR A 588 -12.58 -15.47 43.86
N ALA A 589 -13.29 -16.60 43.80
CA ALA A 589 -14.14 -16.93 42.66
C ALA A 589 -15.31 -15.95 42.45
N ARG A 590 -15.88 -15.36 43.52
CA ARG A 590 -16.87 -14.27 43.40
C ARG A 590 -16.23 -13.01 42.83
N TYR A 591 -15.04 -12.63 43.33
CA TYR A 591 -14.28 -11.49 42.83
C TYR A 591 -13.96 -11.61 41.33
N ALA A 592 -13.42 -12.76 40.91
CA ALA A 592 -13.07 -13.05 39.52
C ALA A 592 -14.27 -13.08 38.55
N ARG A 593 -15.51 -13.15 39.07
CA ARG A 593 -16.76 -13.01 38.30
C ARG A 593 -17.42 -11.63 38.43
N GLY A 594 -16.82 -10.69 39.15
CA GLY A 594 -17.38 -9.36 39.42
C GLY A 594 -18.54 -9.33 40.43
N GLU A 595 -18.76 -10.41 41.20
CA GLU A 595 -19.87 -10.55 42.14
C GLU A 595 -19.60 -9.96 43.54
N ALA A 596 -18.38 -9.47 43.79
CA ALA A 596 -17.94 -8.85 45.03
C ALA A 596 -16.74 -7.92 44.78
N GLY A 597 -16.69 -6.78 45.48
CA GLY A 597 -15.53 -5.88 45.44
C GLY A 597 -14.36 -6.38 46.28
N LEU A 598 -13.13 -5.95 45.97
CA LEU A 598 -11.89 -6.40 46.64
C LEU A 598 -11.98 -6.42 48.17
N ARG A 599 -12.44 -5.32 48.78
CA ARG A 599 -12.54 -5.20 50.25
C ARG A 599 -13.64 -6.07 50.87
N GLU A 600 -14.75 -6.29 50.14
CA GLU A 600 -15.81 -7.22 50.56
C GLU A 600 -15.27 -8.66 50.55
N THR A 601 -14.60 -9.04 49.46
CA THR A 601 -14.00 -10.36 49.26
C THR A 601 -13.01 -10.71 50.36
N ILE A 602 -12.11 -9.78 50.72
CA ILE A 602 -11.12 -9.98 51.78
C ILE A 602 -11.81 -10.02 53.16
N SER A 603 -12.68 -9.06 53.47
CA SER A 603 -13.38 -9.00 54.77
C SER A 603 -14.29 -10.22 55.02
N ALA A 604 -14.82 -10.84 53.97
CA ALA A 604 -15.63 -12.06 54.09
C ALA A 604 -14.77 -13.31 54.40
N ALA A 605 -13.48 -13.30 54.08
CA ALA A 605 -12.60 -14.46 54.21
C ALA A 605 -12.45 -14.94 55.67
N GLY A 606 -12.44 -14.02 56.64
CA GLY A 606 -12.35 -14.33 58.06
C GLY A 606 -13.55 -15.12 58.63
N ALA A 607 -14.71 -15.10 57.94
CA ALA A 607 -15.91 -15.84 58.33
C ALA A 607 -16.05 -17.21 57.66
N LEU A 608 -15.19 -17.55 56.70
CA LEU A 608 -15.27 -18.81 55.95
C LEU A 608 -14.57 -19.94 56.70
N ALA A 609 -15.32 -20.99 57.02
CA ALA A 609 -14.80 -22.21 57.62
C ALA A 609 -14.05 -23.08 56.58
N HIS A 610 -13.16 -23.94 57.07
CA HIS A 610 -12.48 -24.94 56.24
C HIS A 610 -13.53 -25.91 55.65
N ALA A 611 -13.60 -26.00 54.32
CA ALA A 611 -14.63 -26.79 53.64
C ALA A 611 -14.34 -28.29 53.67
N ALA A 612 -15.39 -29.10 53.73
CA ALA A 612 -15.31 -30.52 53.40
C ALA A 612 -15.00 -30.71 51.91
N ALA A 613 -14.53 -31.91 51.52
CA ALA A 613 -14.14 -32.22 50.14
C ALA A 613 -15.19 -31.80 49.07
N PRO A 614 -14.75 -31.33 47.90
CA PRO A 614 -15.67 -30.84 46.86
C PRO A 614 -16.60 -31.94 46.33
N ASP A 615 -17.83 -31.56 45.99
CA ASP A 615 -18.80 -32.44 45.34
C ASP A 615 -18.29 -32.85 43.94
N ARG A 616 -17.83 -34.10 43.84
CA ARG A 616 -17.28 -34.68 42.61
C ARG A 616 -18.26 -34.65 41.44
N GLN A 617 -19.56 -34.85 41.68
CA GLN A 617 -20.56 -34.85 40.61
C GLN A 617 -20.73 -33.44 40.04
N ARG A 618 -20.80 -32.41 40.90
CA ARG A 618 -20.84 -31.01 40.46
C ARG A 618 -19.56 -30.58 39.76
N LEU A 619 -18.40 -31.02 40.25
CA LEU A 619 -17.11 -30.70 39.64
C LEU A 619 -16.99 -31.30 38.22
N THR A 620 -17.35 -32.58 38.05
CA THR A 620 -17.44 -33.21 36.72
C THR A 620 -18.44 -32.48 35.81
N GLN A 621 -19.61 -32.08 36.32
CA GLN A 621 -20.60 -31.35 35.53
C GLN A 621 -20.11 -29.96 35.09
N ALA A 622 -19.39 -29.25 35.96
CA ALA A 622 -18.80 -27.94 35.63
C ALA A 622 -17.69 -28.05 34.58
N LEU A 623 -16.81 -29.05 34.69
CA LEU A 623 -15.76 -29.31 33.70
C LEU A 623 -16.33 -29.78 32.36
N ALA A 624 -17.43 -30.52 32.36
CA ALA A 624 -18.13 -30.95 31.14
C ALA A 624 -18.89 -29.80 30.43
N ALA A 625 -19.00 -28.61 31.04
CA ALA A 625 -19.60 -27.44 30.42
C ALA A 625 -18.62 -26.64 29.52
N VAL A 626 -17.33 -27.00 29.53
CA VAL A 626 -16.28 -26.36 28.72
C VAL A 626 -15.56 -27.40 27.86
N SER A 627 -15.23 -27.03 26.62
CA SER A 627 -14.52 -27.90 25.70
C SER A 627 -13.03 -27.94 26.01
N ASN A 628 -12.45 -29.13 26.11
CA ASN A 628 -11.00 -29.31 26.20
C ASN A 628 -10.33 -28.47 27.32
N PRO A 629 -10.75 -28.62 28.60
CA PRO A 629 -10.28 -27.75 29.68
C PRO A 629 -8.79 -27.90 29.98
N LEU A 630 -8.10 -26.77 30.15
CA LEU A 630 -6.79 -26.65 30.78
C LEU A 630 -6.96 -25.89 32.10
N VAL A 631 -6.74 -26.59 33.22
CA VAL A 631 -6.96 -26.03 34.56
C VAL A 631 -5.69 -25.38 35.09
N VAL A 632 -5.74 -24.09 35.39
CA VAL A 632 -4.75 -23.34 36.15
C VAL A 632 -5.10 -23.46 37.64
N ASP A 633 -4.34 -24.29 38.34
CA ASP A 633 -4.47 -24.55 39.77
C ASP A 633 -3.63 -23.54 40.57
N LEU A 634 -4.33 -22.59 41.20
CA LEU A 634 -3.75 -21.50 41.99
C LEU A 634 -3.64 -21.86 43.49
N ALA A 635 -4.21 -22.99 43.90
CA ALA A 635 -4.01 -23.56 45.24
C ALA A 635 -3.55 -25.03 45.19
N PRO A 636 -2.34 -25.31 44.65
CA PRO A 636 -1.69 -26.62 44.70
C PRO A 636 -1.80 -27.29 46.09
N GLY A 637 -2.18 -28.56 46.12
CA GLY A 637 -2.33 -29.33 47.37
C GLY A 637 -3.63 -29.09 48.14
N SER A 638 -4.48 -28.15 47.72
CA SER A 638 -5.82 -27.98 48.28
C SER A 638 -6.75 -29.17 47.98
N ALA A 639 -7.84 -29.31 48.73
CA ALA A 639 -8.87 -30.33 48.46
C ALA A 639 -9.47 -30.25 47.04
N LEU A 640 -9.48 -29.05 46.43
CA LEU A 640 -9.87 -28.85 45.04
C LEU A 640 -8.79 -29.37 44.07
N SER A 641 -7.51 -29.06 44.32
CA SER A 641 -6.36 -29.58 43.56
C SER A 641 -6.31 -31.12 43.53
N CYS A 642 -6.57 -31.77 44.67
CA CYS A 642 -6.67 -33.23 44.76
C CYS A 642 -7.84 -33.77 43.92
N ALA A 643 -9.04 -33.21 44.07
CA ALA A 643 -10.22 -33.68 43.35
C ALA A 643 -10.12 -33.47 41.83
N LEU A 644 -9.50 -32.38 41.39
CA LEU A 644 -9.17 -32.16 39.97
C LEU A 644 -8.20 -33.22 39.45
N SER A 645 -7.18 -33.57 40.23
CA SER A 645 -6.17 -34.59 39.86
C SER A 645 -6.74 -36.02 39.79
N GLU A 646 -7.91 -36.27 40.37
CA GLU A 646 -8.65 -37.54 40.21
C GLU A 646 -9.63 -37.54 39.01
N LEU A 647 -9.89 -36.39 38.41
CA LEU A 647 -10.89 -36.20 37.35
C LEU A 647 -10.28 -35.91 35.98
N LEU A 648 -9.12 -35.25 35.95
CA LEU A 648 -8.42 -34.86 34.73
C LEU A 648 -7.02 -35.50 34.69
N PRO A 649 -6.50 -35.83 33.50
CA PRO A 649 -5.13 -36.30 33.36
C PRO A 649 -4.13 -35.17 33.64
N ALA A 650 -2.89 -35.52 34.00
CA ALA A 650 -1.92 -34.58 34.57
C ALA A 650 -1.48 -33.47 33.61
N ASP A 651 -1.54 -33.70 32.30
CA ASP A 651 -1.29 -32.71 31.23
C ASP A 651 -2.35 -31.60 31.18
N ARG A 652 -3.50 -31.78 31.84
CA ARG A 652 -4.63 -30.82 31.87
C ARG A 652 -4.74 -30.02 33.15
N ILE A 653 -3.77 -30.15 34.05
CA ILE A 653 -3.67 -29.36 35.28
C ILE A 653 -2.28 -28.74 35.37
N VAL A 654 -2.20 -27.44 35.11
CA VAL A 654 -0.98 -26.66 35.30
C VAL A 654 -1.03 -25.91 36.63
N ARG A 655 0.08 -25.93 37.37
CA ARG A 655 0.22 -25.35 38.70
C ARG A 655 1.21 -24.19 38.66
N VAL A 656 0.95 -23.17 39.47
CA VAL A 656 1.98 -22.16 39.79
C VAL A 656 3.11 -22.79 40.59
N ASP A 657 4.36 -22.49 40.22
CA ASP A 657 5.54 -23.01 40.91
C ASP A 657 5.97 -22.10 42.05
N GLN A 658 5.34 -22.30 43.21
CA GLN A 658 5.61 -21.54 44.43
C GLN A 658 7.01 -21.79 45.01
N ALA A 659 7.73 -22.84 44.55
CA ALA A 659 9.10 -23.10 44.96
C ALA A 659 10.14 -22.33 44.12
N ALA A 660 9.73 -21.75 42.98
CA ALA A 660 10.56 -20.87 42.18
C ALA A 660 10.66 -19.46 42.78
N GLY A 661 11.54 -18.62 42.21
CA GLY A 661 11.53 -17.19 42.50
C GLY A 661 10.19 -16.55 42.11
N PRO A 662 9.67 -15.53 42.83
CA PRO A 662 8.33 -14.97 42.61
C PRO A 662 8.01 -14.61 41.15
N ARG A 663 9.00 -14.10 40.41
CA ARG A 663 8.87 -13.74 38.98
C ARG A 663 8.69 -14.93 38.02
N GLN A 664 8.98 -16.14 38.49
CA GLN A 664 8.92 -17.41 37.74
C GLN A 664 7.74 -18.30 38.17
N TRP A 665 6.93 -17.87 39.14
CA TRP A 665 5.79 -18.66 39.65
C TRP A 665 4.79 -19.03 38.56
N PHE A 666 4.61 -18.16 37.56
CA PHE A 666 3.67 -18.35 36.46
C PHE A 666 4.32 -18.97 35.21
N ASP A 667 5.63 -19.20 35.19
CA ASP A 667 6.36 -19.78 34.04
C ASP A 667 5.74 -21.11 33.55
N PRO A 668 5.34 -22.08 34.41
CA PRO A 668 4.69 -23.29 33.95
C PRO A 668 3.34 -23.02 33.29
N VAL A 669 2.57 -22.05 33.82
CA VAL A 669 1.24 -21.65 33.33
C VAL A 669 1.37 -20.99 31.95
N LEU A 670 2.33 -20.07 31.81
CA LEU A 670 2.64 -19.39 30.55
C LEU A 670 3.07 -20.39 29.48
N LEU A 671 3.98 -21.33 29.82
CA LEU A 671 4.44 -22.37 28.90
C LEU A 671 3.31 -23.33 28.49
N ALA A 672 2.48 -23.80 29.44
CA ALA A 672 1.36 -24.69 29.13
C ALA A 672 0.32 -24.03 28.23
N LEU A 673 -0.02 -22.76 28.49
CA LEU A 673 -0.92 -21.98 27.63
C LEU A 673 -0.33 -21.72 26.25
N PHE A 674 0.98 -21.46 26.18
CA PHE A 674 1.70 -21.32 24.91
C PHE A 674 1.61 -22.59 24.07
N LEU A 675 1.94 -23.74 24.65
CA LEU A 675 1.87 -25.04 23.99
C LEU A 675 0.42 -25.43 23.62
N ALA A 676 -0.57 -24.91 24.35
CA ALA A 676 -1.99 -25.07 24.04
C ALA A 676 -2.56 -24.01 23.06
N GLY A 677 -1.69 -23.34 22.29
CA GLY A 677 -2.09 -22.41 21.22
C GLY A 677 -2.51 -21.01 21.65
N ARG A 678 -2.48 -20.67 22.95
CA ARG A 678 -2.72 -19.30 23.45
C ARG A 678 -1.42 -18.50 23.42
N THR A 679 -1.45 -17.20 23.15
CA THR A 679 -0.23 -16.36 23.15
C THR A 679 -0.27 -15.41 24.35
N PRO A 680 0.24 -15.84 25.53
CA PRO A 680 0.26 -14.98 26.71
C PRO A 680 1.22 -13.81 26.51
N ARG A 681 1.06 -12.74 27.31
CA ARG A 681 2.07 -11.68 27.40
C ARG A 681 3.18 -12.14 28.34
N TRP A 682 4.35 -12.41 27.78
CA TRP A 682 5.55 -12.74 28.55
C TRP A 682 6.24 -11.51 29.17
N GLU A 683 5.95 -10.33 28.62
CA GLU A 683 6.47 -9.04 29.07
C GLU A 683 5.86 -8.61 30.40
N GLN A 684 6.69 -8.11 31.30
CA GLN A 684 6.30 -7.45 32.54
C GLN A 684 6.86 -6.02 32.50
N SER A 685 6.11 -5.05 33.04
CA SER A 685 6.57 -3.67 33.19
C SER A 685 7.67 -3.60 34.25
N ASP A 686 8.93 -3.59 33.79
CA ASP A 686 10.14 -3.47 34.60
C ASP A 686 11.08 -2.38 34.05
N ASP A 687 11.72 -1.62 34.93
CA ASP A 687 12.76 -0.63 34.59
C ASP A 687 14.17 -1.26 34.39
N VAL A 688 14.27 -2.58 34.19
CA VAL A 688 15.55 -3.29 34.07
C VAL A 688 15.82 -3.66 32.61
N PRO A 689 16.90 -3.16 31.98
CA PRO A 689 17.29 -3.54 30.63
C PRO A 689 17.49 -5.06 30.54
N ARG A 690 16.81 -5.71 29.59
CA ARG A 690 16.89 -7.15 29.37
C ARG A 690 17.72 -7.42 28.11
N ARG A 691 18.82 -8.15 28.29
CA ARG A 691 19.81 -8.42 27.24
C ARG A 691 19.18 -9.14 26.05
N ARG A 692 19.54 -8.75 24.84
CA ARG A 692 19.22 -9.46 23.60
C ARG A 692 20.41 -10.29 23.11
N VAL A 693 20.12 -11.36 22.38
CA VAL A 693 21.09 -12.29 21.80
C VAL A 693 20.71 -12.58 20.36
N GLU A 694 21.71 -12.84 19.53
CA GLU A 694 21.50 -13.37 18.19
C GLU A 694 20.92 -14.79 18.27
N LEU A 695 19.64 -14.91 17.94
CA LEU A 695 18.89 -16.15 17.87
C LEU A 695 18.23 -16.20 16.47
N PRO A 696 18.07 -17.36 15.82
CA PRO A 696 17.38 -17.45 14.54
C PRO A 696 15.91 -17.00 14.61
N VAL A 697 15.34 -16.75 13.44
CA VAL A 697 13.89 -16.60 13.23
C VAL A 697 13.28 -17.89 12.71
N ALA A 698 11.96 -18.02 12.81
CA ALA A 698 11.24 -19.08 12.14
C ALA A 698 11.39 -18.95 10.62
N PRO A 699 11.76 -20.02 9.89
CA PRO A 699 11.71 -20.03 8.44
C PRO A 699 10.29 -19.74 7.94
N PRO A 700 10.13 -18.86 6.93
CA PRO A 700 8.81 -18.51 6.38
C PRO A 700 8.19 -19.67 5.58
N ASP A 701 6.86 -19.67 5.40
CA ASP A 701 6.14 -20.65 4.56
C ASP A 701 6.33 -20.31 3.08
N GLN A 702 7.51 -20.66 2.54
CA GLN A 702 7.90 -20.25 1.19
C GLN A 702 7.08 -20.97 0.12
N THR A 703 6.26 -20.21 -0.59
CA THR A 703 5.58 -20.65 -1.80
C THR A 703 6.32 -20.15 -3.05
N PRO A 704 6.42 -20.93 -4.14
CA PRO A 704 6.97 -20.44 -5.39
C PRO A 704 6.12 -19.30 -5.96
N CYS A 705 6.69 -18.10 -6.02
CA CYS A 705 6.13 -16.92 -6.68
C CYS A 705 7.03 -16.54 -7.86
N TRP A 706 6.61 -16.91 -9.07
CA TRP A 706 7.26 -16.52 -10.33
C TRP A 706 6.20 -16.29 -11.42
N PRO A 707 6.37 -15.32 -12.34
CA PRO A 707 5.44 -15.15 -13.45
C PRO A 707 5.38 -16.42 -14.31
N GLY A 708 4.21 -17.04 -14.40
CA GLY A 708 4.01 -18.27 -15.19
C GLY A 708 4.25 -19.59 -14.45
N THR A 709 4.51 -19.61 -13.13
CA THR A 709 4.45 -20.87 -12.36
C THR A 709 3.02 -21.36 -12.14
N VAL A 710 2.44 -21.94 -13.19
CA VAL A 710 1.20 -22.73 -13.11
C VAL A 710 1.45 -23.91 -12.17
N ALA A 711 0.78 -23.92 -11.02
CA ALA A 711 0.66 -25.13 -10.22
C ALA A 711 -0.19 -26.13 -11.03
N ALA A 712 0.30 -27.34 -11.21
CA ALA A 712 -0.23 -28.29 -12.18
C ALA A 712 -1.58 -28.91 -11.74
N GLU A 713 -2.68 -28.16 -11.91
CA GLU A 713 -4.03 -28.70 -12.06
C GLU A 713 -4.67 -28.17 -13.37
N SER A 714 -4.34 -28.86 -14.47
CA SER A 714 -5.25 -29.17 -15.58
C SER A 714 -6.26 -28.08 -16.03
N ILE A 715 -5.78 -26.99 -16.64
CA ILE A 715 -6.50 -26.35 -17.75
C ILE A 715 -5.53 -26.21 -18.93
N ALA A 716 -6.03 -26.48 -20.14
CA ALA A 716 -5.24 -26.63 -21.35
C ALA A 716 -4.67 -25.30 -21.88
N GLU A 717 -3.73 -25.43 -22.83
CA GLU A 717 -3.00 -24.36 -23.51
C GLU A 717 -3.92 -23.25 -24.06
N GLY A 718 -3.45 -22.01 -23.90
CA GLY A 718 -3.95 -20.80 -24.57
C GLY A 718 -2.81 -19.80 -24.66
N GLU A 719 -2.54 -19.30 -25.86
CA GLU A 719 -1.30 -18.59 -26.20
C GLU A 719 -1.21 -17.18 -25.57
N ARG A 720 -0.02 -16.56 -25.64
CA ARG A 720 0.06 -15.09 -25.49
C ARG A 720 -0.89 -14.46 -26.51
N PRO A 721 -1.49 -13.30 -26.25
CA PRO A 721 -2.42 -12.72 -27.19
C PRO A 721 -1.67 -12.22 -28.46
N VAL A 722 -1.68 -12.98 -29.57
CA VAL A 722 -0.85 -12.71 -30.78
C VAL A 722 -1.63 -11.99 -31.89
N GLY A 723 -2.91 -11.66 -31.65
CA GLY A 723 -3.75 -11.02 -32.65
C GLY A 723 -4.73 -9.97 -32.10
N PRO A 724 -5.47 -9.30 -33.00
CA PRO A 724 -6.50 -8.33 -32.64
C PRO A 724 -7.58 -8.84 -31.70
N ALA A 725 -8.00 -10.12 -31.82
CA ALA A 725 -8.96 -10.74 -30.89
C ALA A 725 -8.50 -10.75 -29.44
N ASP A 726 -7.20 -10.90 -29.33
CA ASP A 726 -6.46 -11.29 -28.18
C ASP A 726 -6.17 -10.03 -27.33
N VAL A 727 -5.96 -8.89 -28.01
CA VAL A 727 -5.99 -7.55 -27.42
C VAL A 727 -7.41 -7.06 -27.15
N VAL A 728 -8.38 -7.26 -28.05
CA VAL A 728 -9.79 -6.88 -27.84
C VAL A 728 -10.34 -7.51 -26.55
N LEU A 729 -10.11 -8.80 -26.36
CA LEU A 729 -10.52 -9.49 -25.14
C LEU A 729 -9.82 -8.91 -23.90
N THR A 730 -8.55 -8.53 -24.02
CA THR A 730 -7.77 -7.92 -22.94
C THR A 730 -8.32 -6.55 -22.55
N VAL A 731 -8.43 -5.61 -23.50
CA VAL A 731 -8.92 -4.24 -23.27
C VAL A 731 -10.33 -4.27 -22.67
N VAL A 732 -11.21 -5.13 -23.19
CA VAL A 732 -12.58 -5.26 -22.66
C VAL A 732 -12.59 -5.84 -21.25
N ARG A 733 -11.80 -6.88 -20.95
CA ARG A 733 -11.67 -7.43 -19.58
C ARG A 733 -11.14 -6.39 -18.58
N GLU A 734 -10.20 -5.54 -18.99
CA GLU A 734 -9.61 -4.51 -18.15
C GLU A 734 -10.59 -3.36 -17.85
N VAL A 735 -11.27 -2.84 -18.87
CA VAL A 735 -12.21 -1.72 -18.69
C VAL A 735 -13.48 -2.18 -17.96
N LEU A 736 -13.96 -3.40 -18.22
CA LEU A 736 -15.10 -4.00 -17.48
C LEU A 736 -14.72 -4.55 -16.10
N LYS A 737 -13.42 -4.77 -15.84
CA LYS A 737 -12.89 -5.45 -14.63
C LYS A 737 -13.42 -6.87 -14.41
N GLU A 738 -13.86 -7.53 -15.48
CA GLU A 738 -14.42 -8.88 -15.48
C GLU A 738 -13.45 -9.86 -16.15
N PRO A 739 -12.51 -10.48 -15.41
CA PRO A 739 -11.45 -11.31 -15.98
C PRO A 739 -11.96 -12.63 -16.58
N GLY A 740 -13.21 -13.01 -16.30
CA GLY A 740 -13.83 -14.26 -16.79
C GLY A 740 -14.36 -14.22 -18.23
N LEU A 741 -14.43 -13.04 -18.86
CA LEU A 741 -14.98 -12.89 -20.22
C LEU A 741 -14.17 -13.65 -21.26
N THR A 742 -14.83 -14.08 -22.33
CA THR A 742 -14.28 -14.82 -23.46
C THR A 742 -14.60 -14.11 -24.78
N LEU A 743 -13.95 -14.54 -25.87
CA LEU A 743 -14.23 -14.01 -27.21
C LEU A 743 -15.67 -14.26 -27.71
N ARG A 744 -16.45 -15.10 -27.03
CA ARG A 744 -17.85 -15.39 -27.35
C ARG A 744 -18.85 -14.62 -26.49
N ASP A 745 -18.36 -13.85 -25.53
CA ASP A 745 -19.21 -12.99 -24.74
C ASP A 745 -19.52 -11.68 -25.48
N ASP A 746 -20.67 -11.14 -25.15
CA ASP A 746 -21.21 -9.89 -25.67
C ASP A 746 -20.76 -8.73 -24.77
N PHE A 747 -20.22 -7.66 -25.35
CA PHE A 747 -19.70 -6.51 -24.59
C PHE A 747 -20.74 -5.90 -23.61
N LEU A 748 -22.01 -5.87 -24.01
CA LEU A 748 -23.10 -5.27 -23.22
C LEU A 748 -23.70 -6.31 -22.25
N GLY A 749 -23.78 -7.58 -22.66
CA GLY A 749 -24.08 -8.70 -21.76
C GLY A 749 -23.08 -8.83 -20.61
N ALA A 750 -21.81 -8.50 -20.87
CA ALA A 750 -20.71 -8.42 -19.91
C ALA A 750 -20.76 -7.22 -18.94
N GLY A 751 -21.74 -6.33 -19.07
CA GLY A 751 -21.88 -5.13 -18.24
C GLY A 751 -21.34 -3.84 -18.86
N GLY A 752 -20.93 -3.86 -20.13
CA GLY A 752 -20.51 -2.67 -20.85
C GLY A 752 -21.61 -1.62 -21.04
N ASN A 753 -21.18 -0.37 -21.14
CA ASN A 753 -22.06 0.77 -21.40
C ASN A 753 -21.35 1.78 -22.33
N SER A 754 -21.97 2.92 -22.62
CA SER A 754 -21.51 3.88 -23.63
C SER A 754 -20.22 4.57 -23.23
N VAL A 755 -20.04 4.87 -21.94
CA VAL A 755 -18.85 5.53 -21.39
C VAL A 755 -17.67 4.55 -21.38
N ILE A 756 -17.91 3.34 -20.86
CA ILE A 756 -16.96 2.21 -20.92
C ILE A 756 -16.61 1.86 -22.37
N GLY A 757 -17.58 1.92 -23.28
CA GLY A 757 -17.41 1.59 -24.68
C GLY A 757 -16.51 2.57 -25.43
N VAL A 758 -16.69 3.88 -25.18
CA VAL A 758 -15.75 4.89 -25.67
C VAL A 758 -14.35 4.64 -25.10
N GLU A 759 -14.21 4.33 -23.81
CA GLU A 759 -12.90 3.99 -23.24
C GLU A 759 -12.26 2.74 -23.88
N VAL A 760 -13.04 1.70 -24.18
CA VAL A 760 -12.57 0.51 -24.92
C VAL A 760 -12.14 0.88 -26.34
N VAL A 761 -12.93 1.66 -27.07
CA VAL A 761 -12.62 2.04 -28.46
C VAL A 761 -11.44 2.99 -28.53
N THR A 762 -11.35 4.03 -27.70
CA THR A 762 -10.18 4.91 -27.62
C THR A 762 -8.92 4.10 -27.34
N ARG A 763 -8.96 3.16 -26.38
CA ARG A 763 -7.82 2.27 -26.09
C ARG A 763 -7.47 1.37 -27.27
N LEU A 764 -8.45 0.83 -28.02
CA LEU A 764 -8.17 0.01 -29.20
C LEU A 764 -7.61 0.83 -30.37
N ASN A 765 -8.11 2.04 -30.57
CA ASN A 765 -7.62 2.99 -31.57
C ASN A 765 -6.17 3.42 -31.25
N ASP A 766 -5.89 3.80 -30.01
CA ASP A 766 -4.54 4.10 -29.50
C ASP A 766 -3.58 2.90 -29.62
N TRP A 767 -4.08 1.68 -29.37
CA TRP A 767 -3.25 0.46 -29.38
C TRP A 767 -2.86 0.01 -30.79
N PHE A 768 -3.78 0.12 -31.75
CA PHE A 768 -3.61 -0.39 -33.11
C PHE A 768 -3.35 0.69 -34.17
N GLY A 769 -3.50 1.97 -33.84
CA GLY A 769 -3.43 3.07 -34.81
C GLY A 769 -4.57 3.02 -35.83
N ILE A 770 -5.77 2.67 -35.35
CA ILE A 770 -7.00 2.50 -36.15
C ILE A 770 -8.06 3.51 -35.74
N ASP A 771 -9.15 3.56 -36.51
CA ASP A 771 -10.27 4.47 -36.32
C ASP A 771 -11.58 3.65 -36.25
N LEU A 772 -11.70 2.82 -35.20
CA LEU A 772 -12.97 2.19 -34.86
C LEU A 772 -13.92 3.24 -34.31
N ASP A 773 -15.18 3.18 -34.71
CA ASP A 773 -16.26 3.87 -34.02
C ASP A 773 -16.69 3.02 -32.81
N VAL A 774 -17.23 3.66 -31.76
CA VAL A 774 -17.92 2.96 -30.68
C VAL A 774 -19.16 2.21 -31.19
N LEU A 775 -19.69 2.58 -32.36
CA LEU A 775 -20.66 1.80 -33.14
C LEU A 775 -20.09 0.44 -33.58
N ASP A 776 -18.82 0.34 -34.00
CA ASP A 776 -18.21 -0.95 -34.41
C ASP A 776 -18.11 -1.93 -33.23
N LEU A 777 -17.76 -1.43 -32.04
CA LEU A 777 -17.80 -2.18 -30.78
C LEU A 777 -19.22 -2.67 -30.43
N PHE A 778 -20.24 -1.87 -30.73
CA PHE A 778 -21.62 -2.14 -30.32
C PHE A 778 -22.38 -3.01 -31.33
N ASP A 779 -22.08 -2.90 -32.63
CA ASP A 779 -22.68 -3.71 -33.71
C ASP A 779 -22.01 -5.10 -33.82
N SER A 780 -20.84 -5.27 -33.20
CA SER A 780 -20.18 -6.57 -33.03
C SER A 780 -21.03 -7.55 -32.22
N ALA A 781 -21.33 -8.71 -32.81
CA ALA A 781 -22.24 -9.70 -32.22
C ALA A 781 -21.67 -10.44 -31.00
N ASP A 782 -20.34 -10.55 -30.93
CA ASP A 782 -19.51 -11.00 -29.80
C ASP A 782 -18.13 -10.32 -29.90
N LEU A 783 -17.27 -10.48 -28.91
CA LEU A 783 -15.91 -9.91 -28.94
C LEU A 783 -15.01 -10.48 -30.07
N ALA A 784 -15.36 -11.65 -30.64
CA ALA A 784 -14.70 -12.18 -31.83
C ALA A 784 -15.10 -11.45 -33.13
N ALA A 785 -16.32 -10.91 -33.23
CA ALA A 785 -16.68 -10.05 -34.36
C ALA A 785 -15.87 -8.73 -34.33
N LEU A 786 -15.77 -8.09 -33.16
CA LEU A 786 -14.96 -6.89 -32.98
C LEU A 786 -13.49 -7.14 -33.34
N ALA A 787 -12.96 -8.28 -32.91
CA ALA A 787 -11.62 -8.74 -33.22
C ALA A 787 -11.29 -8.88 -34.71
N ASP A 788 -12.28 -9.22 -35.53
CA ASP A 788 -12.13 -9.29 -36.98
C ASP A 788 -12.07 -7.85 -37.55
N THR A 789 -12.95 -6.94 -37.11
CA THR A 789 -12.95 -5.52 -37.51
C THR A 789 -11.62 -4.81 -37.19
N VAL A 790 -11.10 -4.98 -35.96
CA VAL A 790 -9.81 -4.40 -35.51
C VAL A 790 -8.65 -4.89 -36.39
N ARG A 791 -8.69 -6.15 -36.83
CA ARG A 791 -7.65 -6.75 -37.69
C ARG A 791 -7.61 -6.16 -39.08
N ASP A 792 -8.77 -5.94 -39.67
CA ASP A 792 -8.88 -5.47 -41.04
C ASP A 792 -8.49 -3.99 -41.20
N GLN A 793 -8.45 -3.22 -40.09
CA GLN A 793 -8.08 -1.80 -40.08
C GLN A 793 -6.62 -1.49 -39.71
N THR A 794 -5.91 -2.40 -39.01
CA THR A 794 -4.58 -2.11 -38.39
C THR A 794 -3.46 -1.77 -39.40
N PRO A 795 -2.88 -0.55 -39.39
CA PRO A 795 -1.75 -0.16 -40.24
C PRO A 795 -0.38 -0.43 -39.60
N ALA A 796 0.70 -0.39 -40.40
CA ALA A 796 2.05 -0.71 -39.94
C ALA A 796 2.86 0.52 -39.44
N ALA A 797 2.94 0.66 -38.11
CA ALA A 797 3.97 1.32 -37.30
C ALA A 797 4.19 2.87 -37.37
N SER A 798 4.02 3.55 -36.22
CA SER A 798 4.91 4.61 -35.68
C SER A 798 4.53 5.07 -34.25
N ARG A 799 5.43 5.83 -33.59
CA ARG A 799 5.42 6.40 -32.19
C ARG A 799 6.16 7.77 -32.25
N PRO A 800 6.34 8.63 -31.19
CA PRO A 800 5.82 8.69 -29.79
C PRO A 800 5.54 10.15 -29.22
N ALA A 801 5.44 10.28 -27.87
CA ALA A 801 5.81 11.44 -26.99
C ALA A 801 4.79 12.61 -26.73
N ALA A 802 4.79 13.41 -25.63
CA ALA A 802 5.49 13.40 -24.30
C ALA A 802 4.92 14.43 -23.25
N VAL A 803 4.98 14.08 -21.94
CA VAL A 803 5.35 14.87 -20.70
C VAL A 803 4.87 16.33 -20.43
N LEU A 804 4.61 16.67 -19.14
CA LEU A 804 4.87 17.92 -18.33
C LEU A 804 3.70 18.16 -17.30
N THR A 805 3.73 18.94 -16.19
CA THR A 805 4.72 19.86 -15.53
C THR A 805 4.53 19.87 -13.98
N ALA A 806 5.42 20.51 -13.19
CA ALA A 806 5.20 20.88 -11.77
C ALA A 806 4.72 22.34 -11.58
N GLN A 807 4.03 22.67 -10.47
CA GLN A 807 3.42 24.00 -10.24
C GLN A 807 4.45 25.14 -10.03
N PRO A 808 4.24 26.34 -10.63
CA PRO A 808 5.09 27.52 -10.45
C PRO A 808 4.74 28.33 -9.18
N ALA A 809 5.64 29.25 -8.80
CA ALA A 809 5.53 30.07 -7.59
C ALA A 809 4.79 31.42 -7.78
N GLU A 810 4.36 31.74 -9.00
CA GLU A 810 3.66 32.98 -9.37
C GLU A 810 2.25 32.65 -9.88
N SER A 811 1.38 33.66 -9.97
CA SER A 811 0.03 33.48 -10.55
C SER A 811 0.11 33.14 -12.02
N VAL A 812 -0.61 32.08 -12.44
CA VAL A 812 -0.62 31.61 -13.84
C VAL A 812 -1.88 32.11 -14.52
N GLU A 813 -1.72 32.74 -15.69
CA GLU A 813 -2.83 33.13 -16.55
C GLU A 813 -2.92 32.21 -17.78
N GLY A 814 -4.13 31.99 -18.27
CA GLY A 814 -4.38 31.23 -19.49
C GLY A 814 -5.72 31.59 -20.14
N PRO A 815 -5.93 31.24 -21.42
CA PRO A 815 -7.21 31.43 -22.08
C PRO A 815 -8.30 30.58 -21.41
N LEU A 816 -9.57 30.91 -21.68
CA LEU A 816 -10.69 30.06 -21.31
C LEU A 816 -10.82 28.86 -22.27
N SER A 817 -11.36 27.74 -21.78
CA SER A 817 -11.92 26.69 -22.66
C SER A 817 -13.16 27.21 -23.39
N GLY A 818 -13.60 26.51 -24.44
CA GLY A 818 -14.85 26.84 -25.14
C GLY A 818 -16.06 26.83 -24.21
N GLN A 819 -16.15 25.84 -23.29
CA GLN A 819 -17.24 25.81 -22.30
C GLN A 819 -17.15 26.95 -21.27
N GLN A 820 -15.95 27.28 -20.78
CA GLN A 820 -15.78 28.45 -19.91
C GLN A 820 -16.18 29.74 -20.63
N THR A 821 -15.85 29.87 -21.91
CA THR A 821 -16.24 31.02 -22.74
C THR A 821 -17.76 31.09 -22.92
N ALA A 822 -18.42 29.96 -23.16
CA ALA A 822 -19.88 29.87 -23.27
C ALA A 822 -20.60 30.24 -21.97
N ILE A 823 -20.15 29.70 -20.83
CA ILE A 823 -20.70 30.01 -19.50
C ILE A 823 -20.49 31.49 -19.16
N TRP A 824 -19.31 32.05 -19.44
CA TRP A 824 -19.05 33.48 -19.21
C TRP A 824 -19.95 34.36 -20.10
N ALA A 825 -20.04 34.07 -21.40
CA ALA A 825 -20.87 34.85 -22.31
C ALA A 825 -22.36 34.81 -21.93
N ALA A 826 -22.87 33.66 -21.48
CA ALA A 826 -24.23 33.54 -20.97
C ALA A 826 -24.44 34.27 -19.64
N GLY A 827 -23.47 34.20 -18.71
CA GLY A 827 -23.51 34.95 -17.45
C GLY A 827 -23.47 36.47 -17.63
N GLN A 828 -22.88 36.98 -18.71
CA GLN A 828 -22.91 38.41 -19.08
C GLN A 828 -24.27 38.87 -19.65
N LEU A 829 -25.18 37.94 -19.97
CA LEU A 829 -26.50 38.20 -20.55
C LEU A 829 -27.66 37.90 -19.57
N ALA A 830 -27.38 37.19 -18.46
CA ALA A 830 -28.37 36.83 -17.44
C ALA A 830 -28.40 37.87 -16.30
N ASP A 831 -29.60 38.25 -15.86
CA ASP A 831 -29.79 39.15 -14.71
C ASP A 831 -29.63 38.42 -13.35
N ASP A 832 -29.58 37.08 -13.32
CA ASP A 832 -29.34 36.29 -12.11
C ASP A 832 -27.91 35.70 -12.07
N SER A 833 -27.21 36.02 -11.00
CA SER A 833 -25.83 35.59 -10.72
C SER A 833 -25.74 34.25 -9.97
N ALA A 834 -26.88 33.66 -9.56
CA ALA A 834 -26.93 32.38 -8.86
C ALA A 834 -26.86 31.15 -9.80
N THR A 835 -27.26 31.29 -11.07
CA THR A 835 -27.46 30.19 -12.05
C THR A 835 -26.21 29.35 -12.34
N TYR A 836 -25.02 29.88 -12.08
CA TYR A 836 -23.73 29.21 -12.29
C TYR A 836 -23.04 28.76 -10.98
N VAL A 837 -23.77 28.67 -9.88
CA VAL A 837 -23.30 28.01 -8.65
C VAL A 837 -23.55 26.49 -8.74
N VAL A 838 -22.54 25.70 -8.37
CA VAL A 838 -22.63 24.25 -8.15
C VAL A 838 -22.66 24.01 -6.63
N PRO A 839 -23.84 23.79 -6.03
CA PRO A 839 -23.98 23.58 -4.59
C PRO A 839 -23.80 22.10 -4.21
N GLY A 840 -23.46 21.86 -2.95
CA GLY A 840 -23.61 20.58 -2.29
C GLY A 840 -23.70 20.74 -0.77
N ALA A 841 -24.53 19.92 -0.12
CA ALA A 841 -24.71 19.95 1.33
C ALA A 841 -24.46 18.57 1.94
N LEU A 842 -23.59 18.52 2.94
CA LEU A 842 -23.21 17.32 3.68
C LEU A 842 -23.70 17.47 5.13
N LEU A 843 -24.68 16.65 5.52
CA LEU A 843 -25.18 16.58 6.89
C LEU A 843 -24.41 15.53 7.67
N PHE A 844 -23.93 15.91 8.84
CA PHE A 844 -23.29 15.05 9.83
C PHE A 844 -24.23 14.90 11.03
N ASP A 845 -24.46 13.66 11.43
CA ASP A 845 -25.43 13.29 12.46
C ASP A 845 -24.94 13.58 13.91
N GLU A 846 -23.73 14.14 14.03
CA GLU A 846 -22.98 14.46 15.24
C GLU A 846 -22.25 15.81 15.03
N GLU A 847 -21.82 16.48 16.10
CA GLU A 847 -20.99 17.70 15.98
C GLU A 847 -19.62 17.39 15.36
N VAL A 848 -19.20 18.19 14.37
CA VAL A 848 -17.90 18.07 13.70
C VAL A 848 -16.90 19.08 14.26
N ASP A 849 -15.65 18.67 14.46
CA ASP A 849 -14.54 19.60 14.73
C ASP A 849 -14.35 20.56 13.54
N ALA A 850 -14.85 21.78 13.70
CA ALA A 850 -14.76 22.83 12.71
C ALA A 850 -13.31 23.18 12.34
N ALA A 851 -12.36 23.13 13.28
CA ALA A 851 -10.95 23.44 12.98
C ALA A 851 -10.31 22.34 12.13
N ALA A 852 -10.59 21.07 12.42
CA ALA A 852 -10.14 19.95 11.60
C ALA A 852 -10.74 19.99 10.18
N LEU A 853 -12.03 20.36 10.08
CA LEU A 853 -12.73 20.50 8.80
C LEU A 853 -12.17 21.67 7.97
N ILE A 854 -12.01 22.86 8.57
CA ILE A 854 -11.38 24.03 7.93
C ILE A 854 -9.97 23.69 7.43
N GLY A 855 -9.16 23.03 8.26
CA GLY A 855 -7.81 22.60 7.88
C GLY A 855 -7.79 21.58 6.73
N ARG A 856 -8.84 20.76 6.57
CA ARG A 856 -8.99 19.83 5.45
C ARG A 856 -9.39 20.56 4.17
N LEU A 857 -10.34 21.49 4.23
CA LEU A 857 -10.75 22.33 3.11
C LEU A 857 -9.58 23.19 2.58
N GLY A 858 -8.77 23.78 3.47
CA GLY A 858 -7.56 24.53 3.08
C GLY A 858 -6.56 23.67 2.27
N ARG A 859 -6.29 22.44 2.71
CA ARG A 859 -5.39 21.52 1.96
C ARG A 859 -5.95 21.10 0.60
N MET A 860 -7.27 21.00 0.46
CA MET A 860 -7.93 20.74 -0.82
C MET A 860 -7.73 21.92 -1.79
N ILE A 861 -7.95 23.16 -1.31
CA ILE A 861 -7.66 24.38 -2.08
C ILE A 861 -6.18 24.48 -2.46
N ASP A 862 -5.26 24.06 -1.58
CA ASP A 862 -3.83 24.09 -1.86
C ASP A 862 -3.39 23.14 -2.97
N ARG A 863 -4.04 21.98 -3.10
CA ARG A 863 -3.72 20.96 -4.12
C ARG A 863 -4.37 21.23 -5.47
N HIS A 864 -5.59 21.75 -5.47
CA HIS A 864 -6.43 21.86 -6.65
C HIS A 864 -6.46 23.30 -7.18
N PRO A 865 -5.59 23.67 -8.14
CA PRO A 865 -5.37 25.06 -8.53
C PRO A 865 -6.63 25.77 -9.05
N MET A 866 -7.59 25.05 -9.64
CA MET A 866 -8.85 25.64 -10.09
C MET A 866 -9.75 26.16 -8.94
N LEU A 867 -9.58 25.65 -7.71
CA LEU A 867 -10.23 26.23 -6.52
C LEU A 867 -9.63 27.59 -6.11
N ARG A 868 -8.52 28.00 -6.75
CA ARG A 868 -7.86 29.31 -6.58
C ARG A 868 -7.96 30.19 -7.83
N ALA A 869 -8.83 29.84 -8.78
CA ALA A 869 -8.99 30.58 -10.03
C ALA A 869 -10.03 31.70 -9.92
N THR A 870 -9.75 32.83 -10.58
CA THR A 870 -10.72 33.88 -10.91
C THR A 870 -10.64 34.20 -12.40
N LEU A 871 -11.61 34.95 -12.91
CA LEU A 871 -11.46 35.67 -14.17
C LEU A 871 -10.63 36.94 -13.99
N ALA A 872 -10.10 37.43 -15.10
CA ALA A 872 -9.46 38.73 -15.24
C ALA A 872 -9.59 39.26 -16.68
N ASP A 873 -9.56 40.58 -16.84
CA ASP A 873 -9.50 41.21 -18.16
C ASP A 873 -8.16 40.94 -18.84
N GLY A 874 -8.18 40.27 -19.98
CA GLY A 874 -7.03 40.07 -20.88
C GLY A 874 -7.12 40.94 -22.14
N PRO A 875 -6.05 40.99 -22.96
CA PRO A 875 -6.00 41.83 -24.16
C PRO A 875 -6.99 41.40 -25.26
N ASP A 876 -7.30 40.10 -25.36
CA ASP A 876 -8.13 39.50 -26.40
C ASP A 876 -9.48 38.98 -25.86
N GLY A 877 -9.82 39.27 -24.60
CA GLY A 877 -11.01 38.76 -23.90
C GLY A 877 -10.71 38.37 -22.44
N PRO A 878 -11.68 37.76 -21.73
CA PRO A 878 -11.47 37.26 -20.38
C PRO A 878 -10.43 36.13 -20.36
N VAL A 879 -9.57 36.14 -19.35
CA VAL A 879 -8.60 35.07 -19.07
C VAL A 879 -8.85 34.49 -17.68
N GLN A 880 -8.51 33.22 -17.48
CA GLN A 880 -8.50 32.63 -16.14
C GLN A 880 -7.15 32.85 -15.47
N ARG A 881 -7.17 33.40 -14.26
CA ARG A 881 -6.01 33.67 -13.40
C ARG A 881 -6.03 32.73 -12.21
N ILE A 882 -5.06 31.83 -12.14
CA ILE A 882 -4.86 30.91 -11.02
C ILE A 882 -3.94 31.59 -9.99
N LEU A 883 -4.47 31.82 -8.78
CA LEU A 883 -3.69 32.38 -7.67
C LEU A 883 -2.77 31.30 -7.07
N PRO A 884 -1.52 31.65 -6.67
CA PRO A 884 -0.58 30.67 -6.11
C PRO A 884 -0.98 30.22 -4.69
N ARG A 885 -1.71 31.06 -3.95
CA ARG A 885 -2.38 30.76 -2.67
C ARG A 885 -3.66 31.57 -2.56
N LEU A 886 -4.65 31.04 -1.85
CA LEU A 886 -5.91 31.70 -1.56
C LEU A 886 -6.49 31.15 -0.25
N ASP A 887 -6.59 32.01 0.77
CA ASP A 887 -7.27 31.67 2.02
C ASP A 887 -8.79 31.86 1.83
N VAL A 888 -9.56 30.77 1.81
CA VAL A 888 -11.02 30.81 1.69
C VAL A 888 -11.65 30.81 3.08
N PRO A 889 -12.37 31.87 3.50
CA PRO A 889 -13.02 31.91 4.79
C PRO A 889 -14.21 30.95 4.85
N VAL A 890 -14.27 30.14 5.91
CA VAL A 890 -15.42 29.28 6.18
C VAL A 890 -16.39 30.03 7.08
N THR A 891 -17.58 30.32 6.56
CA THR A 891 -18.64 31.00 7.32
C THR A 891 -19.28 30.02 8.29
N THR A 892 -19.69 30.47 9.49
CA THR A 892 -20.49 29.65 10.42
C THR A 892 -21.81 30.34 10.75
N THR A 893 -22.90 29.59 10.75
CA THR A 893 -24.24 30.07 11.12
C THR A 893 -25.01 28.98 11.88
N GLU A 894 -26.09 29.37 12.56
CA GLU A 894 -26.96 28.45 13.31
C GLU A 894 -28.37 28.44 12.71
N LEU A 895 -29.09 27.33 12.83
CA LEU A 895 -30.44 27.12 12.34
C LEU A 895 -31.25 26.30 13.35
N ASP A 896 -32.33 26.89 13.88
CA ASP A 896 -33.22 26.23 14.84
C ASP A 896 -34.39 25.55 14.11
N LEU A 897 -34.46 24.23 14.21
CA LEU A 897 -35.52 23.38 13.66
C LEU A 897 -36.14 22.48 14.76
N ARG A 898 -36.07 22.88 16.04
CA ARG A 898 -36.59 22.08 17.17
C ARG A 898 -38.10 21.87 17.15
N ASP A 899 -38.83 22.78 16.50
CA ASP A 899 -40.28 22.68 16.31
C ASP A 899 -40.68 21.87 15.05
N VAL A 900 -39.72 21.36 14.27
CA VAL A 900 -39.97 20.59 13.04
C VAL A 900 -40.13 19.09 13.37
N PRO A 901 -41.24 18.45 12.96
CA PRO A 901 -41.41 16.99 13.09
C PRO A 901 -40.32 16.18 12.37
N ALA A 902 -39.94 15.04 12.94
CA ALA A 902 -38.82 14.22 12.44
C ALA A 902 -39.02 13.68 11.01
N ASP A 903 -40.27 13.48 10.60
CA ASP A 903 -40.68 13.08 9.24
C ASP A 903 -40.61 14.23 8.22
N ALA A 904 -40.71 15.48 8.68
CA ALA A 904 -40.54 16.68 7.85
C ALA A 904 -39.11 17.26 7.87
N PHE A 905 -38.26 16.80 8.80
CA PHE A 905 -36.96 17.43 9.10
C PHE A 905 -36.07 17.67 7.88
N ASN A 906 -35.80 16.65 7.06
CA ASN A 906 -34.91 16.79 5.90
C ASN A 906 -35.47 17.76 4.84
N ALA A 907 -36.79 17.77 4.64
CA ALA A 907 -37.43 18.66 3.65
C ALA A 907 -37.31 20.14 4.07
N VAL A 908 -37.65 20.45 5.34
CA VAL A 908 -37.53 21.81 5.88
C VAL A 908 -36.06 22.23 6.02
N LEU A 909 -35.16 21.29 6.33
CA LEU A 909 -33.72 21.56 6.35
C LEU A 909 -33.21 21.93 4.96
N CYS A 910 -33.53 21.17 3.91
CA CYS A 910 -33.18 21.54 2.54
C CYS A 910 -33.77 22.90 2.14
N GLU A 911 -35.06 23.17 2.41
CA GLU A 911 -35.70 24.48 2.18
C GLU A 911 -34.92 25.65 2.80
N ARG A 912 -34.33 25.45 3.99
CA ARG A 912 -33.55 26.47 4.71
C ARG A 912 -32.09 26.55 4.27
N LEU A 913 -31.50 25.46 3.80
CA LEU A 913 -30.10 25.40 3.35
C LEU A 913 -29.91 25.85 1.90
N THR A 914 -30.86 25.60 1.00
CA THR A 914 -30.75 25.94 -0.43
C THR A 914 -30.39 27.41 -0.68
N PRO A 915 -31.04 28.42 -0.05
CA PRO A 915 -30.66 29.83 -0.24
C PRO A 915 -29.24 30.17 0.24
N LEU A 916 -28.68 29.39 1.17
CA LEU A 916 -27.30 29.60 1.67
C LEU A 916 -26.25 28.94 0.78
N ALA A 917 -26.57 27.74 0.27
CA ALA A 917 -25.73 26.92 -0.61
C ALA A 917 -25.64 27.49 -2.03
N CYS A 918 -26.71 28.13 -2.51
CA CYS A 918 -26.84 28.64 -3.87
C CYS A 918 -26.72 30.17 -3.95
N ALA A 919 -26.25 30.81 -2.88
CA ALA A 919 -25.94 32.23 -2.90
C ALA A 919 -24.89 32.54 -4.00
N PRO A 920 -25.07 33.61 -4.80
CA PRO A 920 -24.19 33.95 -5.92
C PRO A 920 -22.69 33.99 -5.57
N LEU A 921 -21.88 33.63 -6.56
CA LEU A 921 -20.42 33.71 -6.52
C LEU A 921 -19.95 34.56 -7.70
N ASP A 922 -19.27 35.68 -7.45
CA ASP A 922 -18.67 36.49 -8.51
C ASP A 922 -17.37 35.83 -9.01
N PRO A 923 -17.28 35.34 -10.26
CA PRO A 923 -16.08 34.70 -10.76
C PRO A 923 -14.90 35.66 -10.97
N ASN A 924 -15.12 36.98 -10.94
CA ASN A 924 -14.08 37.99 -11.09
C ASN A 924 -13.39 38.34 -9.76
N THR A 925 -14.01 38.00 -8.63
CA THR A 925 -13.54 38.36 -7.28
C THR A 925 -13.21 37.11 -6.47
N ALA A 926 -11.95 36.96 -6.04
CA ALA A 926 -11.56 35.84 -5.19
C ALA A 926 -12.22 35.97 -3.78
N PRO A 927 -12.73 34.87 -3.19
CA PRO A 927 -12.72 33.50 -3.71
C PRO A 927 -13.97 33.14 -4.56
N SER A 928 -13.76 32.49 -5.70
CA SER A 928 -14.81 31.92 -6.57
C SER A 928 -15.46 30.64 -6.00
N VAL A 929 -15.29 30.39 -4.70
CA VAL A 929 -15.76 29.22 -3.96
C VAL A 929 -16.14 29.66 -2.54
N LYS A 930 -17.15 29.04 -1.94
CA LYS A 930 -17.67 29.39 -0.61
C LYS A 930 -17.96 28.14 0.20
N PHE A 931 -17.55 28.17 1.47
CA PHE A 931 -17.82 27.11 2.44
C PHE A 931 -18.59 27.68 3.63
N THR A 932 -19.69 27.01 4.01
CA THR A 932 -20.52 27.42 5.16
C THR A 932 -20.81 26.22 6.06
N VAL A 933 -20.47 26.33 7.34
CA VAL A 933 -20.86 25.37 8.37
C VAL A 933 -22.14 25.87 9.05
N VAL A 934 -23.20 25.07 9.00
CA VAL A 934 -24.48 25.34 9.65
C VAL A 934 -24.63 24.41 10.84
N GLN A 935 -24.75 24.95 12.05
CA GLN A 935 -25.16 24.15 13.21
C GLN A 935 -26.69 24.11 13.26
N VAL A 936 -27.24 22.91 13.22
CA VAL A 936 -28.69 22.66 13.13
C VAL A 936 -29.16 22.10 14.47
N ASP A 937 -29.94 22.88 15.20
CA ASP A 937 -30.60 22.43 16.42
C ASP A 937 -31.91 21.72 16.02
N ALA A 938 -31.90 20.39 15.94
CA ALA A 938 -33.10 19.59 15.67
C ALA A 938 -33.82 19.20 16.97
N ALA A 939 -35.06 18.72 16.85
CA ALA A 939 -35.89 18.32 17.98
C ALA A 939 -35.27 17.19 18.85
N ASP A 940 -34.45 16.33 18.24
CA ASP A 940 -33.80 15.18 18.89
C ASP A 940 -32.38 15.49 19.38
N ARG A 941 -31.56 16.11 18.53
CA ARG A 941 -30.13 16.40 18.78
C ARG A 941 -29.63 17.54 17.91
N ARG A 942 -28.49 18.10 18.29
CA ARG A 942 -27.72 19.02 17.46
C ARG A 942 -26.97 18.26 16.36
N ARG A 943 -26.92 18.82 15.16
CA ARG A 943 -26.26 18.26 13.97
C ARG A 943 -25.45 19.36 13.28
N THR A 944 -24.46 18.98 12.49
CA THR A 944 -23.68 19.94 11.67
C THR A 944 -23.96 19.69 10.20
N ALA A 945 -24.18 20.73 9.40
CA ALA A 945 -24.20 20.65 7.94
C ALA A 945 -23.05 21.47 7.35
N LEU A 946 -22.36 20.95 6.35
CA LEU A 946 -21.37 21.67 5.55
C LEU A 946 -21.92 21.94 4.16
N LEU A 947 -22.03 23.21 3.80
CA LEU A 947 -22.35 23.68 2.47
C LEU A 947 -21.06 23.98 1.71
N LEU A 948 -20.98 23.46 0.49
CA LEU A 948 -19.89 23.61 -0.45
C LEU A 948 -20.46 24.23 -1.72
N SER A 949 -20.00 25.43 -2.10
CA SER A 949 -20.48 26.16 -3.27
C SER A 949 -19.29 26.48 -4.18
N PHE A 950 -19.36 26.06 -5.44
CA PHE A 950 -18.30 26.30 -6.43
C PHE A 950 -18.86 27.03 -7.66
N HIS A 951 -18.12 27.98 -8.25
CA HIS A 951 -18.54 28.59 -9.51
C HIS A 951 -18.25 27.67 -10.70
N HIS A 952 -19.23 27.47 -11.59
CA HIS A 952 -19.19 26.46 -12.66
C HIS A 952 -18.10 26.69 -13.72
N LEU A 953 -17.57 27.90 -13.84
CA LEU A 953 -16.37 28.17 -14.66
C LEU A 953 -15.14 27.40 -14.21
N PHE A 954 -15.08 26.96 -12.95
CA PHE A 954 -13.90 26.34 -12.34
C PHE A 954 -14.19 24.91 -11.82
N PHE A 955 -15.43 24.43 -11.96
CA PHE A 955 -15.90 23.19 -11.36
C PHE A 955 -17.07 22.58 -12.17
N ASP A 956 -17.05 21.26 -12.36
CA ASP A 956 -18.12 20.50 -13.02
C ASP A 956 -18.63 19.33 -12.16
N GLY A 957 -19.66 18.61 -12.62
CA GLY A 957 -20.23 17.46 -11.89
C GLY A 957 -19.20 16.37 -11.57
N TRP A 958 -18.28 16.07 -12.49
CA TRP A 958 -17.21 15.08 -12.29
C TRP A 958 -16.17 15.51 -11.25
N SER A 959 -15.99 16.82 -11.03
CA SER A 959 -15.10 17.38 -10.00
C SER A 959 -15.55 17.07 -8.56
N TRP A 960 -16.78 16.59 -8.34
CA TRP A 960 -17.19 16.06 -7.03
C TRP A 960 -16.41 14.81 -6.60
N ARG A 961 -15.90 14.00 -7.54
CA ARG A 961 -15.11 12.80 -7.23
C ARG A 961 -13.81 13.12 -6.45
N PRO A 962 -12.90 13.98 -6.94
CA PRO A 962 -11.71 14.38 -6.17
C PRO A 962 -12.06 15.15 -4.88
N VAL A 963 -13.16 15.92 -4.85
CA VAL A 963 -13.63 16.57 -3.60
C VAL A 963 -14.02 15.54 -2.54
N PHE A 964 -14.80 14.51 -2.89
CA PHE A 964 -15.15 13.44 -1.96
C PHE A 964 -13.93 12.60 -1.55
N ALA A 965 -12.95 12.40 -2.43
CA ALA A 965 -11.68 11.77 -2.07
C ALA A 965 -10.92 12.59 -0.99
N GLU A 966 -10.70 13.88 -1.23
CA GLU A 966 -10.05 14.80 -0.28
C GLU A 966 -10.81 14.91 1.06
N LEU A 967 -12.14 14.92 1.03
CA LEU A 967 -12.99 14.91 2.23
C LEU A 967 -12.94 13.57 2.99
N SER A 968 -12.87 12.43 2.29
CA SER A 968 -12.82 11.08 2.89
C SER A 968 -11.47 10.70 3.50
N GLY A 969 -10.39 11.45 3.25
CA GLY A 969 -9.06 11.12 3.77
C GLY A 969 -8.02 10.83 2.70
N THR A 970 -8.46 10.44 1.51
CA THR A 970 -7.62 10.10 0.37
C THR A 970 -7.13 11.37 -0.30
N ALA A 971 -5.89 11.76 -0.02
CA ALA A 971 -5.24 12.88 -0.72
C ALA A 971 -5.04 12.54 -2.19
N VAL A 972 -5.51 13.39 -3.09
CA VAL A 972 -5.42 13.19 -4.53
C VAL A 972 -4.66 14.36 -5.14
N SER A 973 -3.55 14.06 -5.82
CA SER A 973 -2.69 15.06 -6.47
C SER A 973 -2.88 14.96 -7.99
N PRO A 974 -3.45 15.98 -8.65
CA PRO A 974 -3.66 15.95 -10.09
C PRO A 974 -2.31 15.87 -10.83
N VAL A 975 -2.22 14.98 -11.82
CA VAL A 975 -0.98 14.67 -12.57
C VAL A 975 -0.63 15.77 -13.59
N ARG A 976 -1.63 16.55 -14.01
CA ARG A 976 -1.53 17.69 -14.93
C ARG A 976 -2.46 18.83 -14.50
N ALA A 977 -2.32 20.02 -15.08
CA ALA A 977 -3.18 21.16 -14.78
C ALA A 977 -4.36 21.25 -15.77
N TYR A 978 -5.49 21.81 -15.33
CA TYR A 978 -6.64 22.08 -16.21
C TYR A 978 -6.25 22.95 -17.43
N LEU A 979 -5.30 23.87 -17.27
CA LEU A 979 -4.78 24.67 -18.39
C LEU A 979 -4.10 23.84 -19.49
N ASP A 980 -3.64 22.63 -19.21
CA ASP A 980 -3.06 21.74 -20.21
C ASP A 980 -4.16 21.15 -21.11
N HIS A 981 -5.31 20.79 -20.54
CA HIS A 981 -6.52 20.43 -21.29
C HIS A 981 -7.02 21.61 -22.15
N VAL A 982 -7.01 22.84 -21.64
CA VAL A 982 -7.39 24.02 -22.43
C VAL A 982 -6.48 24.20 -23.65
N ARG A 983 -5.16 24.04 -23.49
CA ARG A 983 -4.19 24.14 -24.60
C ARG A 983 -4.42 23.06 -25.65
N GLU A 984 -4.71 21.83 -25.23
CA GLU A 984 -5.05 20.72 -26.13
C GLU A 984 -6.33 20.99 -26.90
N GLN A 985 -7.41 21.42 -26.23
CA GLN A 985 -8.68 21.76 -26.88
C GLN A 985 -8.49 22.83 -27.95
N HIS A 986 -7.76 23.92 -27.66
CA HIS A 986 -7.46 24.96 -28.65
C HIS A 986 -6.62 24.39 -29.82
N SER A 987 -5.60 23.58 -29.53
CA SER A 987 -4.77 22.93 -30.57
C SER A 987 -5.57 21.98 -31.47
N THR A 988 -6.55 21.25 -30.94
CA THR A 988 -7.42 20.38 -31.74
C THR A 988 -8.34 21.20 -32.65
N MET A 989 -8.84 22.35 -32.20
CA MET A 989 -9.72 23.22 -33.01
C MET A 989 -9.03 23.82 -34.23
N ASP A 990 -7.73 24.09 -34.13
CA ASP A 990 -6.87 24.59 -35.22
C ASP A 990 -6.34 23.48 -36.14
N SER A 991 -6.62 22.21 -35.84
CA SER A 991 -6.16 21.03 -36.60
C SER A 991 -7.16 20.55 -37.66
N GLU A 992 -6.74 19.57 -38.47
CA GLU A 992 -7.58 18.86 -39.45
C GLU A 992 -8.80 18.20 -38.78
N ARG A 993 -8.61 17.55 -37.63
CA ARG A 993 -9.67 17.00 -36.78
C ARG A 993 -10.71 18.05 -36.37
N GLY A 994 -10.26 19.28 -36.08
CA GLY A 994 -11.14 20.41 -35.82
C GLY A 994 -12.03 20.75 -37.02
N GLY A 995 -11.55 20.54 -38.25
CA GLY A 995 -12.34 20.63 -39.49
C GLY A 995 -13.41 19.54 -39.59
N GLU A 996 -13.01 18.27 -39.45
CA GLU A 996 -13.92 17.11 -39.47
C GLU A 996 -15.08 17.25 -38.49
N LEU A 997 -14.78 17.65 -37.25
CA LEU A 997 -15.76 17.88 -36.20
C LEU A 997 -16.78 18.95 -36.61
N ARG A 998 -16.35 20.06 -37.21
CA ARG A 998 -17.24 21.13 -37.70
C ARG A 998 -18.12 20.65 -38.83
N ASP A 999 -17.58 19.88 -39.78
CA ASP A 999 -18.32 19.34 -40.93
C ASP A 999 -19.34 18.28 -40.50
N PHE A 1000 -19.00 17.41 -39.55
CA PHE A 1000 -19.93 16.49 -38.92
C PHE A 1000 -21.09 17.23 -38.26
N TRP A 1001 -20.82 18.16 -37.33
CA TRP A 1001 -21.88 18.82 -36.56
C TRP A 1001 -22.77 19.71 -37.44
N SER A 1002 -22.20 20.39 -38.43
CA SER A 1002 -22.94 21.12 -39.47
C SER A 1002 -23.91 20.20 -40.25
N THR A 1003 -23.48 18.98 -40.58
CA THR A 1003 -24.29 18.00 -41.32
C THR A 1003 -25.35 17.34 -40.43
N TYR A 1004 -24.96 16.87 -39.24
CA TYR A 1004 -25.81 16.15 -38.28
C TYR A 1004 -26.98 17.01 -37.76
N LEU A 1005 -26.72 18.30 -37.51
CA LEU A 1005 -27.71 19.27 -37.01
C LEU A 1005 -28.41 20.05 -38.12
N SER A 1006 -28.10 19.78 -39.39
CA SER A 1006 -28.75 20.42 -40.54
C SER A 1006 -30.27 20.25 -40.49
N GLY A 1007 -30.99 21.38 -40.44
CA GLY A 1007 -32.45 21.41 -40.31
C GLY A 1007 -32.98 20.74 -39.04
N ALA A 1008 -32.26 20.76 -37.92
CA ALA A 1008 -32.83 20.47 -36.60
C ALA A 1008 -33.83 21.57 -36.21
N PRO A 1009 -34.96 21.25 -35.53
CA PRO A 1009 -35.83 22.28 -34.97
C PRO A 1009 -35.07 23.05 -33.90
N ALA A 1010 -35.50 24.29 -33.63
CA ALA A 1010 -34.79 25.14 -32.70
C ALA A 1010 -35.02 24.75 -31.23
N GLU A 1011 -36.25 24.36 -30.93
CA GLU A 1011 -36.76 24.05 -29.60
C GLU A 1011 -37.80 22.92 -29.68
N ILE A 1012 -38.00 22.24 -28.56
CA ILE A 1012 -39.04 21.23 -28.37
C ILE A 1012 -40.27 21.93 -27.78
N ASP A 1013 -41.35 22.01 -28.56
CA ASP A 1013 -42.59 22.68 -28.14
C ASP A 1013 -43.39 21.75 -27.24
N LEU A 1014 -43.41 22.03 -25.94
CA LEU A 1014 -44.18 21.28 -24.95
C LEU A 1014 -45.52 21.96 -24.59
N GLY A 1015 -45.91 23.05 -25.28
CA GLY A 1015 -47.18 23.76 -25.13
C GLY A 1015 -47.41 24.52 -23.82
N PHE A 1016 -46.53 24.34 -22.82
CA PHE A 1016 -46.55 25.07 -21.55
C PHE A 1016 -45.44 26.13 -21.43
N LEU A 1017 -44.21 25.82 -21.89
CA LEU A 1017 -43.00 26.66 -21.77
C LEU A 1017 -43.12 28.09 -22.36
N GLU A 1018 -44.07 28.37 -23.26
CA GLU A 1018 -44.23 29.68 -23.93
C GLU A 1018 -45.36 30.57 -23.36
N ARG A 1019 -46.02 30.20 -22.25
CA ARG A 1019 -47.21 30.95 -21.78
C ARG A 1019 -46.87 32.26 -21.06
N GLU A 1020 -46.89 33.37 -21.80
CA GLU A 1020 -46.84 34.73 -21.23
C GLU A 1020 -47.88 34.91 -20.10
N GLY A 1021 -47.40 35.31 -18.91
CA GLY A 1021 -48.25 35.67 -17.77
C GLY A 1021 -48.51 34.56 -16.74
N VAL A 1022 -47.85 33.40 -16.86
CA VAL A 1022 -47.75 32.41 -15.77
C VAL A 1022 -46.54 32.78 -14.89
N ASP A 1023 -46.64 32.54 -13.57
CA ASP A 1023 -45.51 32.72 -12.65
C ASP A 1023 -44.34 31.82 -13.10
N GLN A 1024 -43.22 32.41 -13.53
CA GLN A 1024 -41.98 31.67 -13.73
C GLN A 1024 -41.47 31.18 -12.36
N VAL A 1025 -41.29 29.87 -12.23
CA VAL A 1025 -40.85 29.24 -10.99
C VAL A 1025 -39.72 28.28 -11.34
N ASP A 1026 -38.49 28.68 -11.00
CA ASP A 1026 -37.36 27.77 -10.92
C ASP A 1026 -37.56 26.83 -9.73
N ASP A 1027 -37.84 25.56 -10.03
CA ASP A 1027 -38.04 24.53 -9.03
C ASP A 1027 -37.47 23.19 -9.53
N SER A 1028 -37.24 22.26 -8.60
CA SER A 1028 -36.72 20.94 -8.93
C SER A 1028 -37.33 19.85 -8.05
N ILE A 1029 -37.61 18.70 -8.67
CA ILE A 1029 -38.14 17.52 -8.00
C ILE A 1029 -37.20 16.34 -8.22
N THR A 1030 -36.74 15.73 -7.12
CA THR A 1030 -35.93 14.51 -7.14
C THR A 1030 -36.77 13.34 -6.62
N VAL A 1031 -36.78 12.24 -7.36
CA VAL A 1031 -37.50 11.01 -7.00
C VAL A 1031 -36.60 9.79 -7.20
N THR A 1032 -36.51 8.94 -6.18
CA THR A 1032 -35.80 7.65 -6.28
C THR A 1032 -36.63 6.64 -7.05
N VAL A 1033 -36.05 6.04 -8.10
CA VAL A 1033 -36.67 4.96 -8.86
C VAL A 1033 -36.80 3.72 -7.98
N PRO A 1034 -37.99 3.06 -7.92
CA PRO A 1034 -38.17 1.83 -7.14
C PRO A 1034 -37.13 0.77 -7.52
N ARG A 1035 -36.50 0.15 -6.53
CA ARG A 1035 -35.45 -0.86 -6.74
C ARG A 1035 -35.84 -1.99 -7.72
N PRO A 1036 -37.07 -2.54 -7.71
CA PRO A 1036 -37.48 -3.54 -8.71
C PRO A 1036 -37.47 -3.00 -10.15
N THR A 1037 -37.98 -1.79 -10.36
CA THR A 1037 -37.98 -1.07 -11.65
C THR A 1037 -36.55 -0.79 -12.12
N HIS A 1038 -35.66 -0.32 -11.23
CA HIS A 1038 -34.24 -0.14 -11.56
C HIS A 1038 -33.57 -1.45 -12.01
N GLN A 1039 -33.79 -2.55 -11.27
CA GLN A 1039 -33.27 -3.88 -11.64
C GLN A 1039 -33.86 -4.40 -12.96
N ASN A 1040 -35.14 -4.11 -13.24
CA ASN A 1040 -35.78 -4.44 -14.50
C ASN A 1040 -35.15 -3.68 -15.67
N LEU A 1041 -34.94 -2.37 -15.53
CA LEU A 1041 -34.28 -1.51 -16.53
C LEU A 1041 -32.85 -1.96 -16.84
N VAL A 1042 -32.05 -2.29 -15.82
CA VAL A 1042 -30.67 -2.82 -16.01
C VAL A 1042 -30.68 -4.14 -16.77
N ARG A 1043 -31.62 -5.04 -16.46
CA ARG A 1043 -31.79 -6.30 -17.21
C ARG A 1043 -32.22 -6.03 -18.65
N PHE A 1044 -33.23 -5.20 -18.86
CA PHE A 1044 -33.77 -4.87 -20.17
C PHE A 1044 -32.73 -4.21 -21.08
N ALA A 1045 -31.89 -3.31 -20.54
CA ALA A 1045 -30.77 -2.71 -21.27
C ALA A 1045 -29.82 -3.79 -21.83
N ARG A 1046 -29.44 -4.77 -20.99
CA ARG A 1046 -28.61 -5.92 -21.41
C ARG A 1046 -29.32 -6.78 -22.46
N GLU A 1047 -30.60 -7.08 -22.26
CA GLU A 1047 -31.41 -7.88 -23.20
C GLU A 1047 -31.58 -7.22 -24.59
N GLN A 1048 -31.71 -5.89 -24.65
CA GLN A 1048 -31.82 -5.15 -25.91
C GLN A 1048 -30.47 -4.67 -26.47
N ARG A 1049 -29.33 -5.06 -25.88
CA ARG A 1049 -27.97 -4.62 -26.30
C ARG A 1049 -27.87 -3.09 -26.37
N VAL A 1050 -28.30 -2.43 -25.32
CA VAL A 1050 -28.19 -0.97 -25.11
C VAL A 1050 -27.79 -0.69 -23.67
N THR A 1051 -27.60 0.59 -23.34
CA THR A 1051 -27.05 0.99 -22.05
C THR A 1051 -28.15 1.61 -21.19
N LEU A 1052 -28.00 1.62 -19.86
CA LEU A 1052 -29.05 2.17 -18.98
C LEU A 1052 -29.37 3.64 -19.33
N HIS A 1053 -28.34 4.44 -19.67
CA HIS A 1053 -28.49 5.77 -20.26
C HIS A 1053 -29.44 5.77 -21.47
N MET A 1054 -29.22 4.88 -22.45
CA MET A 1054 -30.03 4.82 -23.68
C MET A 1054 -31.48 4.40 -23.41
N VAL A 1055 -31.73 3.49 -22.46
CA VAL A 1055 -33.10 3.11 -22.06
C VAL A 1055 -33.81 4.29 -21.39
N LEU A 1056 -33.14 4.97 -20.46
CA LEU A 1056 -33.67 6.13 -19.75
C LEU A 1056 -33.91 7.32 -20.71
N LEU A 1057 -33.01 7.54 -21.67
CA LEU A 1057 -33.17 8.55 -22.72
C LEU A 1057 -34.30 8.17 -23.69
N SER A 1058 -34.49 6.90 -24.05
CA SER A 1058 -35.64 6.46 -24.85
C SER A 1058 -36.98 6.68 -24.14
N ALA A 1059 -37.06 6.46 -22.82
CA ALA A 1059 -38.23 6.81 -22.04
C ALA A 1059 -38.48 8.34 -22.04
N TRP A 1060 -37.41 9.15 -21.98
CA TRP A 1060 -37.52 10.61 -22.01
C TRP A 1060 -37.99 11.12 -23.38
N VAL A 1061 -37.41 10.60 -24.46
CA VAL A 1061 -37.83 10.84 -25.84
C VAL A 1061 -39.30 10.48 -26.06
N ALA A 1062 -39.76 9.33 -25.56
CA ALA A 1062 -41.15 8.91 -25.68
C ALA A 1062 -42.11 9.85 -24.94
N LEU A 1063 -41.72 10.36 -23.77
CA LEU A 1063 -42.49 11.33 -23.00
C LEU A 1063 -42.50 12.72 -23.64
N LEU A 1064 -41.36 13.21 -24.13
CA LEU A 1064 -41.28 14.46 -24.90
C LEU A 1064 -42.15 14.40 -26.14
N TRP A 1065 -42.12 13.30 -26.89
CA TRP A 1065 -43.01 13.09 -28.03
C TRP A 1065 -44.49 13.14 -27.62
N ARG A 1066 -44.86 12.53 -26.48
CA ARG A 1066 -46.24 12.52 -26.00
C ARG A 1066 -46.81 13.92 -25.75
N HIS A 1067 -45.97 14.84 -25.26
CA HIS A 1067 -46.37 16.21 -24.94
C HIS A 1067 -46.23 17.19 -26.11
N SER A 1068 -45.22 17.02 -26.97
CA SER A 1068 -44.96 17.90 -28.13
C SER A 1068 -45.60 17.46 -29.45
N GLY A 1069 -45.86 16.17 -29.62
CA GLY A 1069 -46.16 15.55 -30.93
C GLY A 1069 -45.00 15.56 -31.94
N GLN A 1070 -43.88 16.21 -31.64
CA GLN A 1070 -42.73 16.38 -32.53
C GLN A 1070 -41.95 15.07 -32.70
N ARG A 1071 -41.47 14.82 -33.92
CA ARG A 1071 -40.79 13.57 -34.31
C ARG A 1071 -39.28 13.69 -34.51
N ASP A 1072 -38.73 14.89 -34.40
CA ASP A 1072 -37.29 15.19 -34.51
C ASP A 1072 -36.93 16.01 -33.26
N LEU A 1073 -36.24 15.38 -32.31
CA LEU A 1073 -36.02 15.92 -30.96
C LEU A 1073 -34.50 16.11 -30.73
N PRO A 1074 -33.98 17.34 -30.81
CA PRO A 1074 -32.62 17.66 -30.40
C PRO A 1074 -32.58 17.78 -28.89
N ILE A 1075 -31.94 16.83 -28.20
CA ILE A 1075 -31.81 16.82 -26.74
C ILE A 1075 -30.37 17.15 -26.38
N ALA A 1076 -30.16 18.13 -25.50
CA ALA A 1076 -28.84 18.43 -24.96
C ALA A 1076 -28.37 17.30 -24.03
N THR A 1077 -27.12 16.88 -24.18
CA THR A 1077 -26.51 15.82 -23.38
C THR A 1077 -25.14 16.30 -22.89
N PRO A 1078 -24.89 16.39 -21.58
CA PRO A 1078 -23.57 16.70 -21.05
C PRO A 1078 -22.64 15.50 -21.19
N VAL A 1079 -21.39 15.75 -21.55
CA VAL A 1079 -20.36 14.73 -21.79
C VAL A 1079 -19.05 15.16 -21.15
N ALA A 1080 -18.34 14.23 -20.53
CA ALA A 1080 -17.07 14.51 -19.86
C ALA A 1080 -15.92 14.49 -20.87
N ASN A 1081 -15.39 15.66 -21.23
CA ASN A 1081 -14.25 15.79 -22.13
C ASN A 1081 -12.92 15.54 -21.37
N ARG A 1082 -12.82 14.42 -20.66
CA ARG A 1082 -11.70 14.08 -19.74
C ARG A 1082 -10.93 12.87 -20.26
N THR A 1083 -9.61 13.01 -20.39
CA THR A 1083 -8.72 11.85 -20.57
C THR A 1083 -8.51 11.12 -19.23
N PRO A 1084 -7.97 9.88 -19.20
CA PRO A 1084 -7.58 9.23 -17.96
C PRO A 1084 -6.59 10.04 -17.11
N ALA A 1085 -5.78 10.91 -17.71
CA ALA A 1085 -4.87 11.82 -17.00
C ALA A 1085 -5.59 13.01 -16.32
N ASP A 1086 -6.83 13.31 -16.73
CA ASP A 1086 -7.67 14.38 -16.20
C ASP A 1086 -8.64 13.89 -15.11
N ALA A 1087 -8.65 12.59 -14.78
CA ALA A 1087 -9.62 11.97 -13.87
C ALA A 1087 -9.68 12.62 -12.47
N ASP A 1088 -8.53 13.11 -12.00
CA ASP A 1088 -8.33 13.69 -10.67
C ASP A 1088 -8.24 15.23 -10.67
N VAL A 1089 -8.41 15.87 -11.83
CA VAL A 1089 -8.27 17.32 -12.01
C VAL A 1089 -9.61 18.01 -11.74
N ILE A 1090 -9.67 18.92 -10.77
CA ILE A 1090 -10.83 19.83 -10.64
C ILE A 1090 -10.78 20.88 -11.76
N GLY A 1091 -11.89 21.07 -12.46
CA GLY A 1091 -12.02 22.02 -13.58
C GLY A 1091 -13.36 21.89 -14.29
N CYS A 1092 -13.61 22.74 -15.29
CA CYS A 1092 -14.80 22.69 -16.13
C CYS A 1092 -14.52 21.86 -17.41
N PHE A 1093 -14.56 20.53 -17.33
CA PHE A 1093 -14.33 19.63 -18.47
C PHE A 1093 -15.62 19.19 -19.17
N VAL A 1094 -16.79 19.42 -18.55
CA VAL A 1094 -18.07 19.14 -19.20
C VAL A 1094 -18.16 19.93 -20.51
N ASN A 1095 -18.52 19.23 -21.58
CA ASN A 1095 -18.98 19.80 -22.83
C ASN A 1095 -20.45 19.40 -23.02
N THR A 1096 -21.24 20.18 -23.77
CA THR A 1096 -22.64 19.84 -24.06
C THR A 1096 -22.80 19.58 -25.56
N VAL A 1097 -23.19 18.35 -25.91
CA VAL A 1097 -23.49 17.93 -27.28
C VAL A 1097 -24.99 17.79 -27.47
N LEU A 1098 -25.44 17.61 -28.71
CA LEU A 1098 -26.83 17.29 -29.02
C LEU A 1098 -27.00 15.85 -29.47
N THR A 1099 -27.84 15.09 -28.77
CA THR A 1099 -28.37 13.82 -29.24
C THR A 1099 -29.67 14.09 -30.00
N ARG A 1100 -29.62 14.05 -31.33
CA ARG A 1100 -30.78 14.35 -32.19
C ARG A 1100 -31.54 13.08 -32.54
N VAL A 1101 -32.70 12.84 -31.92
CA VAL A 1101 -33.45 11.59 -32.08
C VAL A 1101 -34.63 11.79 -33.03
N ARG A 1102 -34.70 10.99 -34.12
CA ARG A 1102 -35.84 11.00 -35.05
C ARG A 1102 -36.70 9.75 -34.90
N LEU A 1103 -37.93 9.91 -34.43
CA LEU A 1103 -38.81 8.81 -34.03
C LEU A 1103 -40.06 8.68 -34.91
N GLN A 1104 -40.55 7.45 -35.06
CA GLN A 1104 -41.85 7.14 -35.64
C GLN A 1104 -42.72 6.53 -34.54
N PRO A 1105 -43.86 7.12 -34.14
CA PRO A 1105 -44.60 6.65 -32.96
C PRO A 1105 -45.18 5.24 -33.06
N ASP A 1106 -45.43 4.78 -34.28
CA ASP A 1106 -45.91 3.45 -34.66
C ASP A 1106 -44.78 2.40 -34.81
N GLN A 1107 -43.52 2.78 -34.57
CA GLN A 1107 -42.41 1.83 -34.49
C GLN A 1107 -42.34 1.19 -33.09
N PRO A 1108 -41.94 -0.10 -32.99
CA PRO A 1108 -41.77 -0.75 -31.70
C PRO A 1108 -40.59 -0.14 -30.93
N VAL A 1109 -40.63 -0.19 -29.59
CA VAL A 1109 -39.61 0.36 -28.69
C VAL A 1109 -38.18 -0.06 -29.07
N ARG A 1110 -37.97 -1.29 -29.52
CA ARG A 1110 -36.67 -1.76 -30.04
C ARG A 1110 -36.08 -0.89 -31.16
N ALA A 1111 -36.91 -0.32 -32.02
CA ALA A 1111 -36.47 0.58 -33.09
C ALA A 1111 -36.18 2.00 -32.57
N LEU A 1112 -36.92 2.48 -31.57
CA LEU A 1112 -36.57 3.72 -30.86
C LEU A 1112 -35.23 3.58 -30.12
N LEU A 1113 -35.00 2.46 -29.43
CA LEU A 1113 -33.73 2.16 -28.76
C LEU A 1113 -32.56 2.09 -29.73
N ALA A 1114 -32.77 1.55 -30.94
CA ALA A 1114 -31.74 1.53 -31.99
C ALA A 1114 -31.40 2.94 -32.51
N GLU A 1115 -32.40 3.80 -32.76
CA GLU A 1115 -32.17 5.20 -33.13
C GLU A 1115 -31.46 5.96 -32.00
N VAL A 1116 -31.94 5.85 -30.74
CA VAL A 1116 -31.31 6.51 -29.58
C VAL A 1116 -29.87 6.02 -29.41
N ARG A 1117 -29.60 4.72 -29.57
CA ARG A 1117 -28.24 4.16 -29.57
C ARG A 1117 -27.38 4.81 -30.65
N ALA A 1118 -27.80 4.75 -31.92
CA ALA A 1118 -27.05 5.30 -33.04
C ALA A 1118 -26.75 6.80 -32.87
N ARG A 1119 -27.73 7.58 -32.42
CA ARG A 1119 -27.60 9.05 -32.26
C ARG A 1119 -26.74 9.43 -31.07
N THR A 1120 -26.86 8.73 -29.94
CA THR A 1120 -26.03 8.94 -28.74
C THR A 1120 -24.57 8.63 -29.04
N LEU A 1121 -24.29 7.51 -29.71
CA LEU A 1121 -22.93 7.12 -30.06
C LEU A 1121 -22.29 8.07 -31.07
N ALA A 1122 -23.02 8.48 -32.12
CA ALA A 1122 -22.53 9.48 -33.08
C ALA A 1122 -22.22 10.84 -32.43
N ALA A 1123 -23.04 11.27 -31.46
CA ALA A 1123 -22.79 12.50 -30.68
C ALA A 1123 -21.56 12.37 -29.77
N LEU A 1124 -21.34 11.19 -29.16
CA LEU A 1124 -20.16 10.88 -28.36
C LEU A 1124 -18.88 10.80 -29.21
N ALA A 1125 -18.91 10.20 -30.40
CA ALA A 1125 -17.75 10.10 -31.29
C ALA A 1125 -17.20 11.47 -31.76
N HIS A 1126 -18.00 12.54 -31.66
CA HIS A 1126 -17.65 13.90 -32.07
C HIS A 1126 -17.70 14.91 -30.91
N HIS A 1127 -17.64 14.43 -29.67
CA HIS A 1127 -17.81 15.26 -28.45
C HIS A 1127 -16.70 16.28 -28.20
N GLU A 1128 -15.60 16.21 -28.92
CA GLU A 1128 -14.44 17.10 -28.78
C GLU A 1128 -14.74 18.55 -29.22
N LEU A 1129 -15.75 18.78 -30.07
CA LEU A 1129 -16.12 20.12 -30.52
C LEU A 1129 -16.80 20.90 -29.39
N PRO A 1130 -16.25 22.04 -28.93
CA PRO A 1130 -16.86 22.83 -27.86
C PRO A 1130 -18.27 23.31 -28.23
N THR A 1131 -19.19 23.34 -27.26
CA THR A 1131 -20.61 23.67 -27.47
C THR A 1131 -20.83 24.96 -28.25
N ASP A 1132 -20.04 26.01 -28.02
CA ASP A 1132 -20.16 27.28 -28.74
C ASP A 1132 -19.74 27.17 -30.21
N ALA A 1133 -18.73 26.35 -30.51
CA ALA A 1133 -18.32 26.03 -31.88
C ALA A 1133 -19.34 25.11 -32.59
N LEU A 1134 -19.93 24.16 -31.86
CA LEU A 1134 -21.01 23.30 -32.32
C LEU A 1134 -22.25 24.13 -32.70
N ILE A 1135 -22.66 25.08 -31.85
CA ILE A 1135 -23.79 25.99 -32.14
C ILE A 1135 -23.50 26.84 -33.38
N ARG A 1136 -22.29 27.39 -33.53
CA ARG A 1136 -21.90 28.15 -34.73
C ARG A 1136 -21.87 27.28 -36.00
N ALA A 1137 -21.42 26.03 -35.91
CA ALA A 1137 -21.45 25.09 -37.03
C ALA A 1137 -22.87 24.72 -37.45
N ALA A 1138 -23.79 24.56 -36.47
CA ALA A 1138 -25.19 24.24 -36.72
C ALA A 1138 -26.03 25.44 -37.21
N ARG A 1139 -25.70 26.67 -36.78
CA ARG A 1139 -26.41 27.91 -37.19
C ARG A 1139 -25.45 29.02 -37.64
N PRO A 1140 -24.91 28.96 -38.88
CA PRO A 1140 -23.99 29.98 -39.40
C PRO A 1140 -24.60 31.38 -39.63
N ALA A 1141 -25.94 31.52 -39.57
CA ALA A 1141 -26.67 32.68 -40.10
C ALA A 1141 -27.07 33.77 -39.08
N GLY A 1142 -26.77 33.59 -37.79
CA GLY A 1142 -26.99 34.64 -36.77
C GLY A 1142 -28.33 34.59 -36.02
N ASP A 1143 -29.15 33.55 -36.18
CA ASP A 1143 -30.31 33.29 -35.31
C ASP A 1143 -29.85 32.87 -33.91
N GLY A 1144 -29.77 33.84 -32.99
CA GLY A 1144 -29.18 33.71 -31.66
C GLY A 1144 -29.98 32.95 -30.60
N GLY A 1145 -30.97 32.14 -30.98
CA GLY A 1145 -31.71 31.28 -30.03
C GLY A 1145 -30.91 30.06 -29.57
N PRO A 1146 -31.30 29.40 -28.46
CA PRO A 1146 -30.68 28.16 -28.03
C PRO A 1146 -30.86 27.04 -29.08
N ILE A 1147 -30.03 26.00 -28.98
CA ILE A 1147 -30.03 24.87 -29.93
C ILE A 1147 -30.89 23.67 -29.45
N SER A 1148 -31.25 23.68 -28.18
CA SER A 1148 -32.33 22.91 -27.58
C SER A 1148 -32.73 23.60 -26.27
N ASN A 1149 -34.01 23.50 -25.90
CA ASN A 1149 -34.57 23.93 -24.62
C ASN A 1149 -34.67 22.76 -23.60
N VAL A 1150 -34.26 21.54 -23.96
CA VAL A 1150 -34.33 20.35 -23.10
C VAL A 1150 -32.96 19.67 -22.97
N MET A 1151 -32.54 19.40 -21.72
CA MET A 1151 -31.34 18.62 -21.41
C MET A 1151 -31.68 17.27 -20.75
N PHE A 1152 -30.89 16.24 -21.07
CA PHE A 1152 -30.88 14.94 -20.41
C PHE A 1152 -29.47 14.60 -19.93
N ASP A 1153 -29.27 14.50 -18.62
CA ASP A 1153 -28.01 14.12 -17.96
C ASP A 1153 -28.09 12.69 -17.39
N TYR A 1154 -26.96 11.98 -17.40
CA TYR A 1154 -26.81 10.67 -16.79
C TYR A 1154 -25.41 10.51 -16.19
N GLN A 1155 -25.35 10.24 -14.89
CA GLN A 1155 -24.11 10.04 -14.16
C GLN A 1155 -24.13 8.66 -13.47
N SER A 1156 -23.13 7.83 -13.73
CA SER A 1156 -22.96 6.52 -13.10
C SER A 1156 -21.60 6.36 -12.41
N GLY A 1157 -21.48 5.37 -11.52
CA GLY A 1157 -20.26 5.15 -10.74
C GLY A 1157 -19.98 6.24 -9.71
N VAL A 1158 -21.01 7.01 -9.33
CA VAL A 1158 -20.92 8.05 -8.30
C VAL A 1158 -20.84 7.38 -6.93
N GLN A 1159 -19.64 7.33 -6.35
CA GLN A 1159 -19.47 6.90 -4.95
C GLN A 1159 -19.71 8.07 -4.01
N PRO A 1160 -20.83 8.12 -3.26
CA PRO A 1160 -21.12 9.22 -2.36
C PRO A 1160 -20.19 9.16 -1.14
N LEU A 1161 -19.79 10.33 -0.62
CA LEU A 1161 -19.05 10.42 0.62
C LEU A 1161 -19.83 9.78 1.77
N ARG A 1162 -19.29 8.72 2.39
CA ARG A 1162 -19.95 8.00 3.50
C ARG A 1162 -19.46 8.43 4.88
N ARG A 1163 -18.21 8.90 4.99
CA ARG A 1163 -17.57 9.38 6.22
C ARG A 1163 -16.61 10.53 5.92
N LEU A 1164 -16.44 11.44 6.88
CA LEU A 1164 -15.45 12.51 6.82
C LEU A 1164 -14.10 12.00 7.37
N GLY A 1165 -13.07 11.87 6.54
CA GLY A 1165 -11.84 11.17 6.93
C GLY A 1165 -12.03 9.66 7.10
N THR A 1166 -10.93 8.97 7.44
CA THR A 1166 -10.90 7.50 7.61
C THR A 1166 -11.81 6.99 8.73
N ASP A 1167 -11.90 7.76 9.82
CA ASP A 1167 -12.53 7.33 11.08
C ASP A 1167 -13.62 8.30 11.59
N GLY A 1168 -13.97 9.34 10.81
CA GLY A 1168 -14.88 10.40 11.25
C GLY A 1168 -16.38 10.11 11.04
N PRO A 1169 -17.24 11.10 11.32
CA PRO A 1169 -18.69 10.92 11.38
C PRO A 1169 -19.28 10.50 10.03
N ALA A 1170 -20.38 9.76 10.10
CA ALA A 1170 -21.15 9.38 8.92
C ALA A 1170 -21.76 10.61 8.25
N VAL A 1171 -21.85 10.57 6.92
CA VAL A 1171 -22.32 11.70 6.11
C VAL A 1171 -23.58 11.31 5.36
N GLN A 1172 -24.59 12.17 5.43
CA GLN A 1172 -25.75 12.17 4.56
C GLN A 1172 -25.60 13.31 3.54
N LEU A 1173 -25.64 13.00 2.24
CA LEU A 1173 -25.78 14.01 1.20
C LEU A 1173 -27.22 14.55 1.24
N LEU A 1174 -27.38 15.88 1.32
CA LEU A 1174 -28.66 16.55 1.23
C LEU A 1174 -28.87 17.12 -0.17
N ASP A 1175 -30.09 17.00 -0.69
CA ASP A 1175 -30.49 17.64 -1.93
C ASP A 1175 -30.78 19.12 -1.68
N VAL A 1176 -29.76 19.96 -1.86
CA VAL A 1176 -29.89 21.41 -1.97
C VAL A 1176 -29.77 21.75 -3.46
N GLY A 1177 -30.92 21.93 -4.11
CA GLY A 1177 -30.98 22.10 -5.56
C GLY A 1177 -30.31 23.38 -6.07
N PRO A 1178 -29.92 23.44 -7.35
CA PRO A 1178 -29.41 24.68 -7.94
C PRO A 1178 -30.50 25.76 -7.90
N VAL A 1179 -30.07 27.02 -7.81
CA VAL A 1179 -30.94 28.16 -8.11
C VAL A 1179 -30.85 28.41 -9.60
N GLY A 1180 -31.95 28.18 -10.32
CA GLY A 1180 -32.04 28.37 -11.77
C GLY A 1180 -31.82 27.09 -12.59
N ALA A 1181 -32.82 26.71 -13.39
CA ALA A 1181 -32.66 25.66 -14.39
C ALA A 1181 -31.88 26.22 -15.60
N LYS A 1182 -30.70 25.65 -15.90
CA LYS A 1182 -29.83 26.12 -17.01
C LYS A 1182 -30.42 25.91 -18.41
N PHE A 1183 -31.42 25.04 -18.49
CA PHE A 1183 -32.30 24.85 -19.63
C PHE A 1183 -33.74 24.94 -19.09
N PRO A 1184 -34.72 25.45 -19.86
CA PRO A 1184 -36.12 25.48 -19.44
C PRO A 1184 -36.67 24.16 -18.90
N LEU A 1185 -36.11 23.03 -19.37
CA LEU A 1185 -36.33 21.70 -18.83
C LEU A 1185 -35.02 20.91 -18.77
N ASN A 1186 -34.59 20.51 -17.57
CA ASN A 1186 -33.41 19.65 -17.38
C ASN A 1186 -33.79 18.37 -16.63
N PHE A 1187 -33.43 17.22 -17.18
CA PHE A 1187 -33.75 15.90 -16.66
C PHE A 1187 -32.48 15.12 -16.35
N SER A 1188 -32.18 14.81 -15.09
CA SER A 1188 -30.90 14.23 -14.68
C SER A 1188 -31.09 12.89 -13.96
N CYS A 1189 -30.38 11.86 -14.40
CA CYS A 1189 -30.38 10.52 -13.80
C CYS A 1189 -29.06 10.25 -13.09
N ILE A 1190 -29.08 9.88 -11.80
CA ILE A 1190 -27.88 9.56 -11.02
C ILE A 1190 -27.94 8.12 -10.51
N ASP A 1191 -27.04 7.29 -11.02
CA ASP A 1191 -26.89 5.87 -10.68
C ASP A 1191 -25.74 5.66 -9.67
N TYR A 1192 -26.13 5.20 -8.48
CA TYR A 1192 -25.26 4.89 -7.35
C TYR A 1192 -25.00 3.37 -7.20
N ASP A 1193 -25.07 2.62 -8.31
CA ASP A 1193 -25.02 1.15 -8.46
C ASP A 1193 -26.20 0.39 -7.80
N ASN A 1194 -26.69 0.85 -6.65
CA ASN A 1194 -27.75 0.22 -5.87
C ASN A 1194 -29.05 1.05 -5.76
N ARG A 1195 -29.01 2.29 -6.24
CA ARG A 1195 -30.08 3.29 -6.23
C ARG A 1195 -29.95 4.13 -7.48
N LEU A 1196 -31.06 4.35 -8.19
CA LEU A 1196 -31.17 5.29 -9.29
C LEU A 1196 -32.09 6.42 -8.84
N ASP A 1197 -31.56 7.64 -8.76
CA ASP A 1197 -32.35 8.84 -8.50
C ASP A 1197 -32.56 9.61 -9.81
N VAL A 1198 -33.75 10.16 -9.98
CA VAL A 1198 -34.16 10.93 -11.15
C VAL A 1198 -34.58 12.32 -10.68
N ARG A 1199 -33.96 13.34 -11.25
CA ARG A 1199 -34.18 14.76 -10.95
C ARG A 1199 -34.78 15.44 -12.18
N LEU A 1200 -35.81 16.24 -11.99
CA LEU A 1200 -36.34 17.14 -13.00
C LEU A 1200 -36.30 18.58 -12.48
N GLU A 1201 -35.70 19.47 -13.26
CA GLU A 1201 -35.61 20.91 -13.01
C GLU A 1201 -36.35 21.63 -14.13
N TYR A 1202 -37.15 22.63 -13.76
CA TYR A 1202 -38.04 23.33 -14.70
C TYR A 1202 -38.23 24.79 -14.31
N THR A 1203 -38.54 25.61 -15.31
CA THR A 1203 -38.92 27.03 -15.14
C THR A 1203 -40.44 27.28 -15.15
N ASP A 1204 -41.24 26.25 -15.48
CA ASP A 1204 -42.70 26.27 -15.49
C ASP A 1204 -43.25 25.10 -14.65
N ALA A 1205 -44.07 25.43 -13.65
CA ALA A 1205 -44.71 24.47 -12.75
C ALA A 1205 -45.61 23.43 -13.47
N ALA A 1206 -46.06 23.68 -14.71
CA ALA A 1206 -46.75 22.69 -15.53
C ALA A 1206 -45.88 21.45 -15.85
N ALA A 1207 -44.55 21.59 -15.86
CA ALA A 1207 -43.62 20.50 -16.08
C ALA A 1207 -43.48 19.53 -14.89
N ARG A 1208 -43.93 19.93 -13.69
CA ARG A 1208 -43.72 19.19 -12.43
C ARG A 1208 -44.18 17.72 -12.49
N ASP A 1209 -45.30 17.47 -13.16
CA ASP A 1209 -45.89 16.12 -13.22
C ASP A 1209 -45.13 15.17 -14.17
N LEU A 1210 -44.27 15.68 -15.06
CA LEU A 1210 -43.46 14.87 -15.99
C LEU A 1210 -42.56 13.86 -15.25
N ALA A 1211 -42.05 14.21 -14.07
CA ALA A 1211 -41.24 13.28 -13.27
C ALA A 1211 -42.06 12.04 -12.83
N ALA A 1212 -43.33 12.23 -12.47
CA ALA A 1212 -44.22 11.12 -12.11
C ALA A 1212 -44.66 10.31 -13.33
N GLU A 1213 -44.97 10.97 -14.46
CA GLU A 1213 -45.29 10.30 -15.73
C GLU A 1213 -44.12 9.46 -16.24
N TYR A 1214 -42.90 9.98 -16.15
CA TYR A 1214 -41.67 9.28 -16.52
C TYR A 1214 -41.48 8.01 -15.68
N LEU A 1215 -41.61 8.09 -14.35
CA LEU A 1215 -41.52 6.91 -13.48
C LEU A 1215 -42.58 5.85 -13.81
N ALA A 1216 -43.80 6.27 -14.15
CA ALA A 1216 -44.86 5.36 -14.61
C ALA A 1216 -44.57 4.77 -16.00
N LEU A 1217 -43.72 5.39 -16.82
CA LEU A 1217 -43.28 4.89 -18.12
C LEU A 1217 -42.10 3.90 -17.99
N LEU A 1218 -41.26 4.00 -16.95
CA LEU A 1218 -40.05 3.18 -16.78
C LEU A 1218 -40.27 1.66 -16.73
N ASP A 1219 -41.39 1.16 -16.22
CA ASP A 1219 -41.69 -0.28 -16.32
C ASP A 1219 -42.30 -0.64 -17.69
N ARG A 1220 -43.04 0.28 -18.33
CA ARG A 1220 -43.68 0.05 -19.63
C ARG A 1220 -42.70 0.05 -20.80
N ILE A 1221 -41.67 0.90 -20.75
CA ILE A 1221 -40.59 0.95 -21.76
C ILE A 1221 -39.77 -0.36 -21.83
N THR A 1222 -39.97 -1.29 -20.89
CA THR A 1222 -39.33 -2.62 -20.90
C THR A 1222 -40.06 -3.68 -21.75
N ASP A 1223 -41.17 -3.31 -22.41
CA ASP A 1223 -41.74 -4.07 -23.52
C ASP A 1223 -41.08 -3.61 -24.85
N PRO A 1224 -40.25 -4.44 -25.50
CA PRO A 1224 -39.51 -4.04 -26.69
C PRO A 1224 -40.35 -4.06 -27.98
N ASP A 1225 -41.53 -4.69 -27.95
CA ASP A 1225 -42.42 -4.86 -29.11
C ASP A 1225 -43.62 -3.90 -29.08
N ALA A 1226 -43.87 -3.24 -27.93
CA ALA A 1226 -44.83 -2.15 -27.82
C ALA A 1226 -44.47 -0.96 -28.72
N ASP A 1227 -45.47 -0.33 -29.34
CA ASP A 1227 -45.34 1.00 -29.97
C ASP A 1227 -45.56 2.14 -28.96
N LEU A 1228 -45.29 3.40 -29.33
CA LEU A 1228 -45.40 4.52 -28.37
C LEU A 1228 -46.85 4.80 -27.94
N PHE A 1229 -47.85 4.48 -28.77
CA PHE A 1229 -49.27 4.62 -28.37
C PHE A 1229 -49.62 3.57 -27.31
N GLN A 1230 -49.17 2.33 -27.50
CA GLN A 1230 -49.35 1.22 -26.55
C GLN A 1230 -48.66 1.50 -25.21
N LEU A 1231 -47.46 2.11 -25.21
CA LEU A 1231 -46.81 2.56 -23.98
C LEU A 1231 -47.68 3.50 -23.16
N PHE A 1232 -48.46 4.39 -23.78
CA PHE A 1232 -49.38 5.29 -23.09
C PHE A 1232 -50.81 4.73 -22.90
N GLY A 1233 -51.05 3.48 -23.31
CA GLY A 1233 -52.32 2.77 -23.11
C GLY A 1233 -53.38 3.04 -24.18
N GLU A 1234 -52.98 3.48 -25.38
CA GLU A 1234 -53.86 3.73 -26.51
C GLU A 1234 -53.91 2.51 -27.45
N ASP A 1235 -55.11 2.09 -27.85
CA ASP A 1235 -55.36 0.81 -28.49
C ASP A 1235 -55.25 0.92 -30.03
N THR A 1236 -54.21 0.35 -30.64
CA THR A 1236 -53.90 0.50 -32.09
C THR A 1236 -54.81 -0.32 -33.03
N GLY A 1237 -56.00 -0.69 -32.55
CA GLY A 1237 -57.01 -1.48 -33.25
C GLY A 1237 -57.78 -0.73 -34.34
N THR A 1238 -57.27 -0.78 -35.58
CA THR A 1238 -57.99 -0.50 -36.85
C THR A 1238 -58.53 0.92 -37.09
N ALA A 1239 -57.80 1.73 -37.87
CA ALA A 1239 -58.41 2.76 -38.71
C ALA A 1239 -57.64 2.99 -40.02
N SER A 1240 -58.40 3.13 -41.11
CA SER A 1240 -57.97 3.59 -42.43
C SER A 1240 -57.26 4.94 -42.36
N ALA A 1241 -56.42 5.21 -43.38
CA ALA A 1241 -55.89 6.53 -43.69
C ALA A 1241 -56.99 7.61 -43.62
N THR A 1242 -56.83 8.51 -42.66
CA THR A 1242 -57.45 9.83 -42.62
C THR A 1242 -56.49 10.73 -41.84
N GLU A 1243 -55.98 11.77 -42.49
CA GLU A 1243 -55.15 12.78 -41.84
C GLU A 1243 -55.95 13.44 -40.71
N PRO A 1244 -55.38 13.61 -39.50
CA PRO A 1244 -55.85 14.62 -38.57
C PRO A 1244 -55.65 15.98 -39.26
N ALA A 1245 -56.75 16.70 -39.50
CA ALA A 1245 -56.71 17.95 -40.24
C ALA A 1245 -55.80 18.98 -39.54
N LEU A 1246 -54.78 19.45 -40.26
CA LEU A 1246 -54.02 20.65 -39.91
C LEU A 1246 -55.01 21.82 -39.71
N PRO A 1247 -54.92 22.57 -38.60
CA PRO A 1247 -55.47 23.92 -38.54
C PRO A 1247 -54.72 24.78 -39.54
N ASP A 1248 -55.41 25.13 -40.63
CA ASP A 1248 -54.86 25.84 -41.79
C ASP A 1248 -54.60 27.33 -41.46
N PHE A 1249 -53.39 27.65 -40.97
CA PHE A 1249 -52.93 29.03 -40.78
C PHE A 1249 -51.48 29.23 -41.22
N GLN A 1250 -51.27 30.32 -41.97
CA GLN A 1250 -49.96 30.80 -42.43
C GLN A 1250 -49.40 31.86 -41.48
N PHE A 1251 -48.06 31.84 -41.33
CA PHE A 1251 -47.19 32.74 -40.56
C PHE A 1251 -47.28 32.60 -39.04
#